data_AF-A0AAD4F8W1-F1
#
_entry.id   AF-A0AAD4F8W1-F1
#
_cell.length_a   1.000
_cell.length_b   1.000
_cell.length_c   1.000
_cell.angle_alpha   90.00
_cell.angle_beta   90.00
_cell.angle_gamma   90.00
#
_symmetry.space_group_name_H-M   'P 1'
#
loop_
_entity.id
_entity.type
_entity.pdbx_description
1 polymer ?
#
loop_
_entity_poly.entity_id
_entity_poly.type
_entity_poly.pdbx_seq_one_letter_code
_entity_poly.pdbx_strand_id
1 'polypeptide(L)'
;MSTIPHPLDPLTPQEITKAASVVRSSFEGQVLNFRVITLKEPPKDELVIYLEAEHRDDRTLPKITRCARVEVLLKGKKGANELYELIVAFDRHDVIKQQHLEGKHSYIDAAYMKEVEEACLADSKVQIEIKTLNLPEGASVIVEPWAYATDGSNDMSRRISMCWFYLRLTANPDANYYAYPLDVCAEVSEDLEVTKIYRLPTSGNEKIHNETRPFDHRKIHATDASEYHPDLRPSPRTTTKPYHVVQPEGPSFLIKGQLVTWEKWTFRVGFNYREGLTLHDIRYDGRSLFYRLSLAEMFVPYGDPRAPYPRKGAFDLGNDGAGINANNLQLGCDCLGTIKYFDGWHNTSSGLPLKLPNAVCLHEQDDGILWKHTNFRTGHAVVTRSRILVLQTIITVSNYEYIFAFHFGQDASINYEVRATGILSTAPIALGEPKPPFGTIVAPGVLAPYHQHLFCLRIDPAIEGQKNSVVIEESHAMPINDPDVHNPFGVGYETRTSYIEHEDGFDLDLTKNRVFKIVNEAKTNPMTQTPIGFKLVPSYSQMLLAHPSSFHARRSEYGKHAVWVTKYREDEMFPSGKYTMQSMGGEGIASAIEKRAGDDDEARVRNEDVVVWHTFGSAHNPRIEDWPVMPCEKMVLGLKPVNFFDKNPGLDVAPSTQEVNKSVLYDGDAANALKRRHADRMSFLGEATALEACMDQSDNHSFIKAFQGLLQSAEDVMEYENDFTSDTAPNSLIAAFQDLSAVGFAYRRYNYKTSAKREFYKIARVCTRYLKAD
;
A
#
# COMPACT_ATOMS: atom_id res chain seq x y z
N MET A 1 -1.88 -27.29 -25.07
CA MET A 1 -1.31 -26.46 -26.15
C MET A 1 -0.80 -25.20 -25.48
N SER A 2 0.49 -24.89 -25.59
CA SER A 2 1.02 -23.63 -25.05
C SER A 2 0.43 -22.49 -25.87
N THR A 3 -0.49 -21.73 -25.31
CA THR A 3 -0.98 -20.48 -25.90
C THR A 3 0.21 -19.52 -26.02
N ILE A 4 0.39 -18.91 -27.18
CA ILE A 4 1.41 -17.87 -27.39
C ILE A 4 1.09 -16.72 -26.41
N PRO A 5 2.03 -16.30 -25.54
CA PRO A 5 1.80 -15.20 -24.61
C PRO A 5 1.47 -13.91 -25.37
N HIS A 6 0.61 -13.08 -24.79
CA HIS A 6 0.39 -11.74 -25.33
C HIS A 6 1.70 -10.92 -25.22
N PRO A 7 2.02 -10.00 -26.16
CA PRO A 7 3.27 -9.23 -26.14
C PRO A 7 3.57 -8.51 -24.82
N LEU A 8 2.53 -8.08 -24.10
CA LEU A 8 2.60 -7.43 -22.78
C LEU A 8 2.57 -8.38 -21.58
N ASP A 9 2.34 -9.69 -21.76
CA ASP A 9 2.37 -10.62 -20.63
C ASP A 9 3.78 -10.64 -20.04
N PRO A 10 3.95 -10.63 -18.69
CA PRO A 10 5.24 -10.81 -18.04
C PRO A 10 5.95 -12.08 -18.53
N LEU A 11 7.28 -12.14 -18.38
CA LEU A 11 8.03 -13.32 -18.80
C LEU A 11 7.56 -14.56 -18.04
N THR A 12 7.37 -15.65 -18.78
CA THR A 12 7.08 -16.96 -18.20
C THR A 12 8.34 -17.55 -17.55
N PRO A 13 8.20 -18.54 -16.64
CA PRO A 13 9.34 -19.24 -16.05
C PRO A 13 10.29 -19.86 -17.08
N GLN A 14 9.73 -20.35 -18.19
CA GLN A 14 10.49 -20.91 -19.30
C GLN A 14 11.27 -19.84 -20.04
N GLU A 15 10.68 -18.67 -20.27
CA GLU A 15 11.36 -17.51 -20.88
C GLU A 15 12.48 -16.98 -20.01
N ILE A 16 12.29 -16.90 -18.69
CA ILE A 16 13.34 -16.52 -17.74
C ILE A 16 14.52 -17.49 -17.81
N THR A 17 14.23 -18.79 -17.74
CA THR A 17 15.24 -19.86 -17.84
C THR A 17 16.01 -19.77 -19.16
N LYS A 18 15.30 -19.52 -20.26
CA LYS A 18 15.87 -19.40 -21.59
C LYS A 18 16.77 -18.17 -21.72
N ALA A 19 16.33 -17.01 -21.23
CA ALA A 19 17.14 -15.78 -21.23
C ALA A 19 18.44 -15.98 -20.43
N ALA A 20 18.35 -16.58 -19.24
CA ALA A 20 19.53 -16.91 -18.44
C ALA A 20 20.48 -17.86 -19.18
N SER A 21 19.95 -18.87 -19.89
CA SER A 21 20.76 -19.80 -20.69
C SER A 21 21.52 -19.09 -21.81
N VAL A 22 20.87 -18.20 -22.55
CA VAL A 22 21.50 -17.44 -23.64
C VAL A 22 22.61 -16.53 -23.09
N VAL A 23 22.35 -15.82 -21.99
CA VAL A 23 23.35 -14.94 -21.36
C VAL A 23 24.55 -15.70 -20.82
N ARG A 24 24.36 -16.92 -20.26
CA ARG A 24 25.48 -17.76 -19.82
C ARG A 24 26.44 -18.09 -20.97
N SER A 25 25.91 -18.32 -22.18
CA SER A 25 26.73 -18.55 -23.37
C SER A 25 27.52 -17.32 -23.81
N SER A 26 27.08 -16.10 -23.50
CA SER A 26 27.83 -14.87 -23.77
C SER A 26 29.01 -14.64 -22.82
N PHE A 27 29.02 -15.32 -21.67
CA PHE A 27 30.04 -15.17 -20.63
C PHE A 27 30.62 -16.52 -20.17
N GLU A 28 30.93 -17.40 -21.13
CA GLU A 28 31.46 -18.73 -20.83
C GLU A 28 32.67 -18.69 -19.86
N GLY A 29 32.64 -19.59 -18.87
CA GLY A 29 33.69 -19.71 -17.86
C GLY A 29 33.62 -18.70 -16.71
N GLN A 30 32.61 -17.81 -16.69
CA GLN A 30 32.42 -16.83 -15.61
C GLN A 30 31.26 -17.20 -14.69
N VAL A 31 31.39 -16.85 -13.40
CA VAL A 31 30.29 -16.97 -12.43
C VAL A 31 29.43 -15.72 -12.56
N LEU A 32 28.16 -15.91 -12.92
CA LEU A 32 27.20 -14.83 -13.13
C LEU A 32 26.27 -14.71 -11.93
N ASN A 33 26.05 -13.47 -11.48
CA ASN A 33 25.00 -13.10 -10.55
C ASN A 33 23.92 -12.33 -11.32
N PHE A 34 22.85 -13.01 -11.69
CA PHE A 34 21.70 -12.41 -12.36
C PHE A 34 20.96 -11.50 -11.40
N ARG A 35 20.87 -10.21 -11.74
CA ARG A 35 20.11 -9.22 -10.98
C ARG A 35 18.72 -9.09 -11.53
N VAL A 36 18.57 -8.93 -12.85
CA VAL A 36 17.26 -8.75 -13.48
C VAL A 36 17.14 -9.68 -14.67
N ILE A 37 15.99 -10.34 -14.82
CA ILE A 37 15.51 -10.94 -16.06
C ILE A 37 14.03 -10.55 -16.17
N THR A 38 13.75 -9.50 -16.93
CA THR A 38 12.39 -8.93 -17.06
C THR A 38 12.01 -8.78 -18.52
N LEU A 39 10.71 -8.68 -18.80
CA LEU A 39 10.22 -8.35 -20.14
C LEU A 39 10.83 -7.00 -20.56
N LYS A 40 11.43 -6.95 -21.75
CA LYS A 40 11.60 -5.67 -22.46
C LYS A 40 10.27 -5.45 -23.17
N GLU A 41 9.46 -4.53 -22.65
CA GLU A 41 8.19 -4.16 -23.28
C GLU A 41 8.44 -3.85 -24.78
N PRO A 42 7.54 -4.29 -25.69
CA PRO A 42 7.74 -4.06 -27.11
C PRO A 42 7.79 -2.57 -27.45
N PRO A 43 8.50 -2.20 -28.55
CA PRO A 43 8.43 -0.85 -29.07
C PRO A 43 6.99 -0.38 -29.24
N LYS A 44 6.66 0.80 -28.71
CA LYS A 44 5.28 1.31 -28.69
C LYS A 44 4.67 1.44 -30.09
N ASP A 45 5.46 1.84 -31.08
CA ASP A 45 5.04 1.94 -32.48
C ASP A 45 4.63 0.59 -33.08
N GLU A 46 5.37 -0.49 -32.79
CA GLU A 46 5.00 -1.86 -33.17
C GLU A 46 3.78 -2.36 -32.38
N LEU A 47 3.73 -2.08 -31.07
CA LEU A 47 2.67 -2.58 -30.20
C LEU A 47 1.31 -1.93 -30.51
N VAL A 48 1.26 -0.63 -30.81
CA VAL A 48 0.02 0.03 -31.19
C VAL A 48 -0.59 -0.62 -32.42
N ILE A 49 0.22 -0.97 -33.43
CA ILE A 49 -0.27 -1.67 -34.64
C ILE A 49 -0.81 -3.06 -34.28
N TYR A 50 -0.14 -3.79 -33.38
CA TYR A 50 -0.61 -5.08 -32.88
C TYR A 50 -1.95 -4.96 -32.14
N LEU A 51 -2.06 -4.03 -31.19
CA LEU A 51 -3.26 -3.81 -30.39
C LEU A 51 -4.44 -3.40 -31.26
N GLU A 52 -4.22 -2.52 -32.23
CA GLU A 52 -5.27 -2.14 -33.19
C GLU A 52 -5.78 -3.34 -34.01
N ALA A 53 -4.89 -4.25 -34.42
CA ALA A 53 -5.29 -5.49 -35.09
C ALA A 53 -6.03 -6.45 -34.15
N GLU A 54 -5.58 -6.55 -32.89
CA GLU A 54 -6.24 -7.35 -31.85
C GLU A 54 -7.66 -6.83 -31.58
N HIS A 55 -7.84 -5.53 -31.40
CA HIS A 55 -9.14 -4.89 -31.14
C HIS A 55 -10.13 -4.97 -32.30
N ARG A 56 -9.65 -5.19 -33.54
CA ARG A 56 -10.49 -5.45 -34.72
C ARG A 56 -10.83 -6.93 -34.91
N ASP A 57 -10.36 -7.81 -34.02
CA ASP A 57 -10.43 -9.26 -34.17
C ASP A 57 -9.84 -9.74 -35.52
N ASP A 58 -8.76 -9.10 -35.97
CA ASP A 58 -8.09 -9.48 -37.22
C ASP A 58 -7.60 -10.94 -37.14
N ARG A 59 -7.82 -11.71 -38.21
CA ARG A 59 -7.46 -13.16 -38.25
C ARG A 59 -5.96 -13.42 -38.07
N THR A 60 -5.12 -12.44 -38.39
CA THR A 60 -3.67 -12.52 -38.33
C THR A 60 -3.14 -11.26 -37.66
N LEU A 61 -2.52 -11.43 -36.50
CA LEU A 61 -1.90 -10.34 -35.75
C LEU A 61 -0.46 -10.09 -36.24
N PRO A 62 0.02 -8.84 -36.23
CA PRO A 62 1.43 -8.52 -36.48
C PRO A 62 2.36 -9.33 -35.58
N LYS A 63 3.51 -9.73 -36.11
CA LYS A 63 4.51 -10.44 -35.31
C LYS A 63 5.38 -9.43 -34.57
N ILE A 64 5.37 -9.49 -33.24
CA ILE A 64 6.27 -8.71 -32.37
C ILE A 64 7.41 -9.60 -31.87
N THR A 65 8.62 -9.07 -31.89
CA THR A 65 9.78 -9.76 -31.31
C THR A 65 9.70 -9.70 -29.79
N ARG A 66 9.56 -10.85 -29.14
CA ARG A 66 9.52 -10.93 -27.68
C ARG A 66 10.93 -10.96 -27.11
N CYS A 67 11.24 -10.02 -26.23
CA CYS A 67 12.58 -9.79 -25.72
C CYS A 67 12.63 -9.78 -24.18
N ALA A 68 13.73 -10.23 -23.61
CA ALA A 68 14.07 -10.04 -22.20
C ALA A 68 15.17 -8.99 -22.06
N ARG A 69 15.02 -8.10 -21.06
CA ARG A 69 16.10 -7.27 -20.55
C ARG A 69 16.74 -7.99 -19.37
N VAL A 70 18.06 -8.16 -19.44
CA VAL A 70 18.84 -8.91 -18.45
C VAL A 70 19.92 -8.02 -17.86
N GLU A 71 20.00 -7.94 -16.54
CA GLU A 71 21.11 -7.32 -15.80
C GLU A 71 21.90 -8.42 -15.09
N VAL A 72 23.22 -8.44 -15.26
CA VAL A 72 24.10 -9.44 -14.65
C VAL A 72 25.36 -8.79 -14.08
N LEU A 73 25.73 -9.22 -12.87
CA LEU A 73 26.99 -8.90 -12.23
C LEU A 73 27.98 -10.05 -12.42
N LEU A 74 29.23 -9.70 -12.70
CA LEU A 74 30.36 -10.62 -12.80
C LEU A 74 31.59 -10.03 -12.13
N LYS A 75 32.47 -10.88 -11.58
CA LYS A 75 33.77 -10.42 -11.06
C LYS A 75 34.70 -10.10 -12.23
N GLY A 76 35.00 -8.83 -12.42
CA GLY A 76 35.94 -8.32 -13.40
C GLY A 76 37.38 -8.75 -13.14
N LYS A 77 38.25 -8.55 -14.14
CA LYS A 77 39.67 -9.00 -14.12
C LYS A 77 40.51 -8.39 -12.99
N LYS A 78 40.07 -7.26 -12.42
CA LYS A 78 40.72 -6.56 -11.30
C LYS A 78 40.05 -6.84 -9.95
N GLY A 79 39.14 -7.82 -9.88
CA GLY A 79 38.41 -8.21 -8.67
C GLY A 79 37.14 -7.39 -8.39
N ALA A 80 36.93 -6.27 -9.09
CA ALA A 80 35.72 -5.44 -8.99
C ALA A 80 34.51 -6.11 -9.62
N ASN A 81 33.31 -5.92 -9.06
CA ASN A 81 32.08 -6.32 -9.76
C ASN A 81 31.83 -5.40 -10.96
N GLU A 82 31.48 -5.99 -12.10
CA GLU A 82 31.14 -5.31 -13.34
C GLU A 82 29.67 -5.62 -13.68
N LEU A 83 28.87 -4.57 -13.90
CA LEU A 83 27.45 -4.68 -14.26
C LEU A 83 27.26 -4.62 -15.77
N TYR A 84 26.56 -5.59 -16.32
CA TYR A 84 26.18 -5.62 -17.74
C TYR A 84 24.68 -5.65 -17.90
N GLU A 85 24.18 -4.91 -18.89
CA GLU A 85 22.83 -5.05 -19.41
C GLU A 85 22.84 -5.70 -20.79
N LEU A 86 21.93 -6.65 -20.99
CA LEU A 86 21.74 -7.38 -22.24
C LEU A 86 20.26 -7.37 -22.65
N ILE A 87 20.02 -7.39 -23.96
CA ILE A 87 18.70 -7.65 -24.53
C ILE A 87 18.75 -9.00 -25.26
N VAL A 88 17.93 -9.94 -24.83
CA VAL A 88 17.82 -11.29 -25.41
C VAL A 88 16.55 -11.39 -26.24
N ALA A 89 16.68 -11.72 -27.53
CA ALA A 89 15.53 -11.96 -28.40
C ALA A 89 15.19 -13.45 -28.45
N PHE A 90 13.97 -13.82 -28.05
CA PHE A 90 13.61 -15.24 -27.91
C PHE A 90 13.40 -15.98 -29.23
N ASP A 91 13.07 -15.28 -30.29
CA ASP A 91 12.92 -15.85 -31.64
C ASP A 91 14.30 -16.22 -32.24
N ARG A 92 15.30 -15.36 -32.06
CA ARG A 92 16.69 -15.57 -32.52
C ARG A 92 17.51 -16.45 -31.59
N HIS A 93 17.08 -16.60 -30.33
CA HIS A 93 17.84 -17.30 -29.28
C HIS A 93 19.22 -16.67 -29.05
N ASP A 94 19.31 -15.34 -29.13
CA ASP A 94 20.59 -14.63 -29.16
C ASP A 94 20.51 -13.29 -28.40
N VAL A 95 21.68 -12.79 -27.98
CA VAL A 95 21.86 -11.46 -27.43
C VAL A 95 21.94 -10.46 -28.58
N ILE A 96 20.98 -9.54 -28.64
CA ILE A 96 20.93 -8.50 -29.69
C ILE A 96 21.53 -7.16 -29.26
N LYS A 97 21.74 -6.97 -27.95
CA LYS A 97 22.43 -5.81 -27.38
C LYS A 97 23.13 -6.24 -26.10
N GLN A 98 24.36 -5.78 -25.90
CA GLN A 98 25.13 -5.96 -24.67
C GLN A 98 25.88 -4.66 -24.35
N GLN A 99 25.77 -4.19 -23.12
CA GLN A 99 26.37 -2.95 -22.66
C GLN A 99 27.01 -3.15 -21.27
N HIS A 100 28.26 -2.72 -21.12
CA HIS A 100 28.90 -2.58 -19.81
C HIS A 100 28.45 -1.26 -19.18
N LEU A 101 28.02 -1.31 -17.93
CA LEU A 101 27.46 -0.18 -17.18
C LEU A 101 28.47 0.27 -16.11
N GLU A 102 29.51 0.95 -16.56
CA GLU A 102 30.61 1.38 -15.70
C GLU A 102 30.12 2.30 -14.56
N GLY A 103 30.48 1.93 -13.32
CA GLY A 103 30.14 2.69 -12.11
C GLY A 103 28.64 2.72 -11.78
N LYS A 104 27.82 1.87 -12.41
CA LYS A 104 26.40 1.71 -12.08
C LYS A 104 26.18 0.46 -11.24
N HIS A 105 25.22 0.56 -10.34
CA HIS A 105 24.85 -0.52 -9.43
C HIS A 105 23.40 -0.89 -9.66
N SER A 106 23.13 -2.20 -9.63
CA SER A 106 21.74 -2.70 -9.59
C SER A 106 21.19 -2.61 -8.17
N TYR A 107 19.91 -2.91 -8.02
CA TYR A 107 19.18 -2.87 -6.75
C TYR A 107 19.82 -3.75 -5.64
N ILE A 108 19.48 -3.50 -4.39
CA ILE A 108 19.78 -4.32 -3.22
C ILE A 108 18.59 -5.23 -2.87
N ASP A 109 18.86 -6.47 -2.46
CA ASP A 109 17.84 -7.41 -1.98
C ASP A 109 18.17 -7.95 -0.59
N ALA A 110 17.17 -8.60 0.02
CA ALA A 110 17.29 -9.22 1.33
C ALA A 110 18.43 -10.25 1.43
N ALA A 111 18.77 -10.94 0.33
CA ALA A 111 19.88 -11.91 0.35
C ALA A 111 21.22 -11.19 0.51
N TYR A 112 21.48 -10.14 -0.27
CA TYR A 112 22.68 -9.33 -0.11
C TYR A 112 22.69 -8.56 1.22
N MET A 113 21.55 -8.04 1.68
CA MET A 113 21.46 -7.41 3.01
C MET A 113 21.87 -8.40 4.10
N LYS A 114 21.42 -9.65 4.04
CA LYS A 114 21.82 -10.68 5.02
C LYS A 114 23.33 -10.96 4.99
N GLU A 115 23.93 -11.06 3.80
CA GLU A 115 25.39 -11.22 3.67
C GLU A 115 26.15 -10.04 4.30
N VAL A 116 25.65 -8.81 4.12
CA VAL A 116 26.22 -7.60 4.71
C VAL A 116 26.07 -7.58 6.24
N GLU A 117 24.90 -7.97 6.77
CA GLU A 117 24.66 -8.10 8.22
C GLU A 117 25.65 -9.11 8.84
N GLU A 118 25.74 -10.31 8.26
CA GLU A 118 26.63 -11.38 8.72
C GLU A 118 28.11 -10.92 8.71
N ALA A 119 28.54 -10.26 7.64
CA ALA A 119 29.90 -9.72 7.53
C ALA A 119 30.18 -8.60 8.54
N CYS A 120 29.21 -7.70 8.74
CA CYS A 120 29.32 -6.61 9.72
C CYS A 120 29.47 -7.17 11.14
N LEU A 121 28.64 -8.14 11.52
CA LEU A 121 28.69 -8.78 12.83
C LEU A 121 29.92 -9.66 13.02
N ALA A 122 30.48 -10.23 11.95
CA ALA A 122 31.73 -11.01 12.04
C ALA A 122 32.99 -10.14 12.23
N ASP A 123 32.94 -8.85 11.89
CA ASP A 123 34.11 -7.97 11.96
C ASP A 123 34.57 -7.71 13.41
N SER A 124 35.87 -7.91 13.65
CA SER A 124 36.47 -7.76 14.98
C SER A 124 36.37 -6.35 15.57
N LYS A 125 36.39 -5.30 14.73
CA LYS A 125 36.26 -3.90 15.19
C LYS A 125 34.83 -3.60 15.60
N VAL A 126 33.84 -4.12 14.85
CA VAL A 126 32.42 -4.04 15.22
C VAL A 126 32.17 -4.78 16.54
N GLN A 127 32.74 -5.97 16.72
CA GLN A 127 32.62 -6.72 17.98
C GLN A 127 33.26 -5.99 19.17
N ILE A 128 34.36 -5.26 18.96
CA ILE A 128 34.95 -4.39 19.99
C ILE A 128 33.96 -3.27 20.34
N GLU A 129 33.39 -2.60 19.33
CA GLU A 129 32.43 -1.51 19.54
C GLU A 129 31.20 -1.98 20.33
N ILE A 130 30.60 -3.10 19.95
CA ILE A 130 29.45 -3.71 20.65
C ILE A 130 29.78 -3.98 22.11
N LYS A 131 30.98 -4.51 22.42
CA LYS A 131 31.40 -4.76 23.81
C LYS A 131 31.47 -3.48 24.64
N THR A 132 31.82 -2.35 24.02
CA THR A 132 31.87 -1.07 24.73
C THR A 132 30.50 -0.54 25.14
N LEU A 133 29.43 -0.99 24.48
CA LEU A 133 28.06 -0.62 24.81
C LEU A 133 27.56 -1.27 26.12
N ASN A 134 28.23 -2.29 26.67
CA ASN A 134 27.85 -2.95 27.92
C ASN A 134 26.33 -3.27 27.97
N LEU A 135 25.86 -3.98 26.94
CA LEU A 135 24.45 -4.28 26.71
C LEU A 135 23.88 -5.18 27.83
N PRO A 136 22.57 -5.08 28.13
CA PRO A 136 21.91 -5.95 29.10
C PRO A 136 22.09 -7.43 28.78
N GLU A 137 22.09 -8.27 29.83
CA GLU A 137 22.13 -9.73 29.66
C GLU A 137 20.92 -10.22 28.86
N GLY A 138 21.16 -11.13 27.91
CA GLY A 138 20.13 -11.69 27.03
C GLY A 138 19.74 -10.81 25.84
N ALA A 139 20.30 -9.60 25.71
CA ALA A 139 20.03 -8.75 24.56
C ALA A 139 20.81 -9.21 23.31
N SER A 140 20.19 -9.09 22.13
CA SER A 140 20.83 -9.36 20.83
C SER A 140 20.92 -8.11 19.99
N VAL A 141 22.10 -7.84 19.42
CA VAL A 141 22.30 -6.78 18.44
C VAL A 141 21.73 -7.21 17.10
N ILE A 142 20.94 -6.34 16.48
CA ILE A 142 20.42 -6.49 15.13
C ILE A 142 21.10 -5.44 14.26
N VAL A 143 21.56 -5.83 13.06
CA VAL A 143 22.14 -4.92 12.09
C VAL A 143 21.23 -4.87 10.88
N GLU A 144 20.80 -3.68 10.49
CA GLU A 144 19.96 -3.46 9.31
C GLU A 144 20.75 -2.73 8.23
N PRO A 145 21.17 -3.43 7.17
CA PRO A 145 21.90 -2.82 6.06
C PRO A 145 20.97 -2.05 5.12
N TRP A 146 21.37 -0.84 4.75
CA TRP A 146 20.68 0.04 3.80
C TRP A 146 21.59 0.38 2.63
N ALA A 147 20.99 0.70 1.48
CA ALA A 147 21.70 1.32 0.38
C ALA A 147 22.34 2.66 0.80
N TYR A 148 23.58 2.92 0.35
CA TYR A 148 24.23 4.21 0.56
C TYR A 148 23.67 5.27 -0.40
N ALA A 149 22.92 6.24 0.11
CA ALA A 149 22.62 7.45 -0.65
C ALA A 149 23.85 8.37 -0.67
N THR A 150 24.25 8.83 -1.87
CA THR A 150 25.46 9.65 -2.00
C THR A 150 25.33 10.99 -1.25
N ASP A 151 26.41 11.33 -0.58
CA ASP A 151 26.67 12.63 0.06
C ASP A 151 27.91 13.31 -0.54
N GLY A 152 28.49 12.73 -1.60
CA GLY A 152 29.71 13.19 -2.25
C GLY A 152 31.02 12.84 -1.52
N SER A 153 30.97 12.08 -0.42
CA SER A 153 32.15 11.81 0.42
C SER A 153 32.95 10.56 -0.01
N ASN A 154 32.34 9.64 -0.75
CA ASN A 154 32.91 8.37 -1.14
C ASN A 154 32.92 8.23 -2.68
N ASP A 155 33.76 7.35 -3.21
CA ASP A 155 33.74 6.97 -4.62
C ASP A 155 32.50 6.09 -4.91
N MET A 156 31.53 6.66 -5.62
CA MET A 156 30.27 5.98 -5.95
C MET A 156 30.41 4.92 -7.04
N SER A 157 31.58 4.75 -7.66
CA SER A 157 31.85 3.63 -8.57
C SER A 157 31.90 2.27 -7.85
N ARG A 158 32.05 2.27 -6.51
CA ARG A 158 32.05 1.08 -5.65
C ARG A 158 30.81 1.04 -4.80
N ARG A 159 30.11 -0.10 -4.75
CA ARG A 159 28.92 -0.24 -3.93
C ARG A 159 29.29 -0.27 -2.43
N ILE A 160 28.51 0.44 -1.64
CA ILE A 160 28.64 0.60 -0.18
C ILE A 160 27.25 0.41 0.44
N SER A 161 27.22 -0.29 1.57
CA SER A 161 26.03 -0.45 2.40
C SER A 161 26.24 0.24 3.75
N MET A 162 25.18 0.89 4.25
CA MET A 162 25.14 1.50 5.58
C MET A 162 24.49 0.52 6.56
N CYS A 163 25.20 0.09 7.59
CA CYS A 163 24.70 -0.82 8.62
C CYS A 163 24.22 -0.02 9.84
N TRP A 164 22.92 -0.05 10.10
CA TRP A 164 22.29 0.60 11.27
C TRP A 164 22.09 -0.42 12.39
N PHE A 165 22.46 -0.07 13.61
CA PHE A 165 22.47 -1.00 14.74
C PHE A 165 21.27 -0.77 15.65
N TYR A 166 20.63 -1.87 16.03
CA TYR A 166 19.49 -1.90 16.92
C TYR A 166 19.69 -2.98 17.98
N LEU A 167 18.84 -2.94 19.01
CA LEU A 167 18.85 -3.91 20.10
C LEU A 167 17.50 -4.61 20.19
N ARG A 168 17.53 -5.92 20.34
CA ARG A 168 16.37 -6.72 20.71
C ARG A 168 16.58 -7.25 22.14
N LEU A 169 15.63 -6.97 23.02
CA LEU A 169 15.71 -7.30 24.45
C LEU A 169 14.98 -8.59 24.84
N THR A 170 14.26 -9.21 23.90
CA THR A 170 13.53 -10.45 24.15
C THR A 170 14.02 -11.55 23.21
N ALA A 171 13.76 -12.81 23.59
CA ALA A 171 14.07 -13.97 22.74
C ALA A 171 13.05 -14.16 21.59
N ASN A 172 11.95 -13.38 21.58
CA ASN A 172 10.96 -13.47 20.51
C ASN A 172 11.57 -12.88 19.23
N PRO A 173 11.67 -13.66 18.13
CA PRO A 173 12.30 -13.18 16.89
C PRO A 173 11.60 -11.96 16.29
N ASP A 174 10.30 -11.81 16.52
CA ASP A 174 9.42 -10.77 15.97
C ASP A 174 9.30 -9.53 16.86
N ALA A 175 10.13 -9.43 17.90
CA ALA A 175 10.19 -8.25 18.74
C ALA A 175 10.70 -7.01 17.97
N ASN A 176 10.11 -5.85 18.28
CA ASN A 176 10.39 -4.59 17.61
C ASN A 176 11.78 -4.04 17.96
N TYR A 177 12.80 -4.42 17.18
CA TYR A 177 14.16 -3.92 17.39
C TYR A 177 14.30 -2.42 17.10
N TYR A 178 13.40 -1.79 16.33
CA TYR A 178 13.38 -0.33 16.11
C TYR A 178 13.15 0.46 17.41
N ALA A 179 12.66 -0.20 18.48
CA ALA A 179 12.45 0.41 19.79
C ALA A 179 13.75 0.76 20.53
N TYR A 180 14.88 0.24 20.07
CA TYR A 180 16.17 0.43 20.74
C TYR A 180 17.30 0.67 19.72
N PRO A 181 17.29 1.81 19.00
CA PRO A 181 18.39 2.19 18.12
C PRO A 181 19.67 2.40 18.94
N LEU A 182 20.76 1.78 18.50
CA LEU A 182 22.09 1.93 19.08
C LEU A 182 22.81 3.12 18.43
N ASP A 183 23.74 3.73 19.17
CA ASP A 183 24.56 4.85 18.70
C ASP A 183 25.79 4.40 17.90
N VAL A 184 25.66 3.32 17.14
CA VAL A 184 26.69 2.73 16.29
C VAL A 184 26.17 2.58 14.87
N CYS A 185 27.04 2.83 13.89
CA CYS A 185 26.76 2.59 12.48
C CYS A 185 28.05 2.19 11.76
N ALA A 186 27.97 1.43 10.67
CA ALA A 186 29.14 1.04 9.89
C ALA A 186 28.92 1.18 8.38
N GLU A 187 30.00 1.42 7.64
CA GLU A 187 30.06 1.24 6.18
C GLU A 187 30.63 -0.14 5.87
N VAL A 188 29.95 -0.90 5.01
CA VAL A 188 30.42 -2.19 4.49
C VAL A 188 30.58 -2.08 2.98
N SER A 189 31.74 -2.48 2.47
CA SER A 189 32.03 -2.48 1.03
C SER A 189 31.30 -3.60 0.29
N GLU A 190 31.32 -3.52 -1.04
CA GLU A 190 30.81 -4.60 -1.89
C GLU A 190 31.53 -5.95 -1.69
N ASP A 191 32.79 -5.92 -1.24
CA ASP A 191 33.58 -7.12 -0.91
C ASP A 191 33.29 -7.64 0.51
N LEU A 192 32.23 -7.14 1.16
CA LEU A 192 31.80 -7.51 2.51
C LEU A 192 32.83 -7.19 3.60
N GLU A 193 33.59 -6.10 3.43
CA GLU A 193 34.54 -5.61 4.43
C GLU A 193 34.01 -4.35 5.13
N VAL A 194 34.15 -4.30 6.46
CA VAL A 194 33.83 -3.09 7.23
C VAL A 194 34.92 -2.04 6.99
N THR A 195 34.54 -0.93 6.34
CA THR A 195 35.46 0.14 5.96
C THR A 195 35.49 1.29 6.96
N LYS A 196 34.36 1.59 7.61
CA LYS A 196 34.24 2.64 8.63
C LYS A 196 33.24 2.25 9.72
N ILE A 197 33.47 2.74 10.93
CA ILE A 197 32.55 2.64 12.07
C ILE A 197 32.34 4.06 12.62
N TYR A 198 31.08 4.40 12.89
CA TYR A 198 30.63 5.68 13.40
C TYR A 198 30.01 5.49 14.77
N ARG A 199 30.27 6.45 15.67
CA ARG A 199 29.39 6.70 16.80
C ARG A 199 28.42 7.82 16.45
N LEU A 200 27.13 7.53 16.55
CA LEU A 200 26.06 8.38 16.07
C LEU A 200 25.75 9.51 17.05
N PRO A 201 25.33 10.68 16.57
CA PRO A 201 24.93 11.77 17.45
C PRO A 201 23.60 11.47 18.13
N THR A 202 23.57 11.71 19.43
CA THR A 202 22.44 11.46 20.35
C THR A 202 21.80 12.75 20.87
N SER A 203 22.31 13.92 20.51
CA SER A 203 21.67 15.23 20.72
C SER A 203 21.55 16.03 19.42
N GLY A 204 20.76 17.11 19.45
CA GLY A 204 20.42 17.89 18.26
C GLY A 204 21.62 18.56 17.55
N ASN A 205 22.68 18.89 18.28
CA ASN A 205 23.87 19.59 17.75
C ASN A 205 25.14 18.73 17.73
N GLU A 206 25.03 17.47 18.15
CA GLU A 206 26.16 16.56 18.20
C GLU A 206 26.57 16.10 16.79
N LYS A 207 27.86 15.80 16.64
CA LYS A 207 28.47 15.23 15.44
C LYS A 207 28.96 13.82 15.75
N ILE A 208 29.28 13.06 14.71
CA ILE A 208 30.03 11.81 14.87
C ILE A 208 31.29 12.04 15.73
N HIS A 209 31.55 11.14 16.66
CA HIS A 209 32.64 11.27 17.63
C HIS A 209 33.31 9.93 17.93
N ASN A 210 34.42 9.98 18.68
CA ASN A 210 35.16 8.80 19.10
C ASN A 210 35.00 8.48 20.60
N GLU A 211 34.16 9.25 21.32
CA GLU A 211 33.88 8.99 22.74
C GLU A 211 33.08 7.70 22.92
N THR A 212 33.60 6.75 23.69
CA THR A 212 32.89 5.53 24.08
C THR A 212 31.81 5.84 25.11
N ARG A 213 30.58 5.36 24.87
CA ARG A 213 29.45 5.49 25.80
C ARG A 213 28.76 4.14 25.97
N PRO A 214 28.58 3.63 27.20
CA PRO A 214 27.76 2.45 27.39
C PRO A 214 26.30 2.77 27.06
N PHE A 215 25.54 1.74 26.68
CA PHE A 215 24.10 1.82 26.51
C PHE A 215 23.45 2.30 27.82
N ASP A 216 22.59 3.31 27.71
CA ASP A 216 21.85 3.82 28.87
C ASP A 216 20.65 2.92 29.15
N HIS A 217 20.77 2.07 30.18
CA HIS A 217 19.72 1.09 30.54
C HIS A 217 18.39 1.75 30.93
N ARG A 218 18.37 3.06 31.25
CA ARG A 218 17.13 3.80 31.50
C ARG A 218 16.28 4.01 30.24
N LYS A 219 16.84 3.76 29.04
CA LYS A 219 16.08 3.76 27.77
C LYS A 219 15.16 2.54 27.65
N ILE A 220 15.41 1.48 28.43
CA ILE A 220 14.56 0.30 28.48
C ILE A 220 13.22 0.69 29.11
N HIS A 221 12.14 0.44 28.38
CA HIS A 221 10.78 0.80 28.75
C HIS A 221 9.87 -0.44 28.68
N ALA A 222 8.64 -0.32 29.18
CA ALA A 222 7.69 -1.43 29.24
C ALA A 222 7.45 -2.04 27.85
N THR A 223 7.39 -3.37 27.79
CA THR A 223 7.22 -4.14 26.55
C THR A 223 6.01 -3.68 25.73
N ASP A 224 4.87 -3.46 26.39
CA ASP A 224 3.62 -3.06 25.74
C ASP A 224 3.62 -1.63 25.18
N ALA A 225 4.60 -0.80 25.56
CA ALA A 225 4.75 0.58 25.06
C ALA A 225 5.34 0.63 23.65
N SER A 226 6.13 -0.37 23.25
CA SER A 226 6.85 -0.35 21.97
C SER A 226 6.81 -1.66 21.18
N GLU A 227 6.17 -2.70 21.68
CA GLU A 227 5.90 -3.91 20.91
C GLU A 227 4.56 -3.82 20.16
N TYR A 228 4.50 -4.38 18.96
CA TYR A 228 3.27 -4.45 18.16
C TYR A 228 2.76 -5.89 18.01
N HIS A 229 3.64 -6.89 18.14
CA HIS A 229 3.29 -8.29 17.94
C HIS A 229 2.27 -8.77 18.99
N PRO A 230 1.21 -9.52 18.62
CA PRO A 230 0.17 -9.96 19.55
C PRO A 230 0.69 -10.71 20.78
N ASP A 231 1.75 -11.52 20.63
CA ASP A 231 2.35 -12.28 21.74
C ASP A 231 3.11 -11.43 22.76
N LEU A 232 3.42 -10.17 22.42
CA LEU A 232 4.17 -9.23 23.25
C LEU A 232 3.28 -8.10 23.79
N ARG A 233 1.96 -8.23 23.62
CA ARG A 233 0.97 -7.19 23.87
C ARG A 233 -0.22 -7.73 24.68
N PRO A 234 -0.97 -6.88 25.40
CA PRO A 234 -2.24 -7.27 26.00
C PRO A 234 -3.23 -7.78 24.93
N SER A 235 -4.16 -8.64 25.33
CA SER A 235 -5.16 -9.20 24.44
C SER A 235 -5.96 -8.11 23.70
N PRO A 236 -6.31 -8.32 22.42
CA PRO A 236 -7.02 -7.33 21.62
C PRO A 236 -8.47 -7.12 22.11
N ARG A 237 -9.09 -6.03 21.66
CA ARG A 237 -10.49 -5.72 21.92
C ARG A 237 -11.40 -6.80 21.31
N THR A 238 -12.46 -7.18 22.03
CA THR A 238 -13.45 -8.19 21.59
C THR A 238 -14.82 -7.59 21.26
N THR A 239 -14.89 -6.26 21.11
CA THR A 239 -16.14 -5.51 20.94
C THR A 239 -16.66 -5.47 19.51
N THR A 240 -15.77 -5.53 18.51
CA THR A 240 -16.12 -5.51 17.09
C THR A 240 -16.77 -6.83 16.66
N LYS A 241 -17.88 -6.76 15.92
CA LYS A 241 -18.56 -7.94 15.35
C LYS A 241 -18.04 -8.22 13.94
N PRO A 242 -18.07 -9.49 13.47
CA PRO A 242 -17.65 -9.82 12.12
C PRO A 242 -18.40 -9.01 11.06
N TYR A 243 -17.68 -8.57 10.02
CA TYR A 243 -18.21 -7.92 8.84
C TYR A 243 -17.83 -8.74 7.60
N HIS A 244 -18.81 -9.31 6.93
CA HIS A 244 -18.58 -10.19 5.77
C HIS A 244 -18.96 -9.49 4.48
N VAL A 245 -18.06 -9.52 3.50
CA VAL A 245 -18.30 -9.05 2.12
C VAL A 245 -18.48 -10.29 1.25
N VAL A 246 -19.70 -10.50 0.73
CA VAL A 246 -20.07 -11.72 0.00
C VAL A 246 -20.66 -11.35 -1.37
N GLN A 247 -20.21 -12.05 -2.41
CA GLN A 247 -20.77 -11.98 -3.76
C GLN A 247 -21.40 -13.33 -4.11
N PRO A 248 -22.70 -13.54 -3.80
CA PRO A 248 -23.33 -14.86 -3.88
C PRO A 248 -23.41 -15.41 -5.31
N GLU A 249 -23.32 -14.54 -6.33
CA GLU A 249 -23.38 -14.89 -7.75
C GLU A 249 -22.00 -14.81 -8.42
N GLY A 250 -20.92 -14.68 -7.63
CA GLY A 250 -19.56 -14.44 -8.13
C GLY A 250 -19.30 -12.96 -8.43
N PRO A 251 -18.05 -12.63 -8.85
CA PRO A 251 -17.68 -11.28 -9.22
C PRO A 251 -18.16 -10.91 -10.62
N SER A 252 -18.34 -9.62 -10.87
CA SER A 252 -18.77 -9.06 -12.17
C SER A 252 -17.63 -8.91 -13.18
N PHE A 253 -16.37 -9.13 -12.75
CA PHE A 253 -15.21 -9.08 -13.65
C PHE A 253 -14.95 -10.44 -14.31
N LEU A 254 -14.37 -10.40 -15.52
CA LEU A 254 -13.90 -11.55 -16.27
C LEU A 254 -12.39 -11.47 -16.45
N ILE A 255 -11.72 -12.63 -16.42
CA ILE A 255 -10.27 -12.76 -16.54
C ILE A 255 -9.91 -13.72 -17.67
N LYS A 256 -9.08 -13.26 -18.61
CA LYS A 256 -8.46 -14.10 -19.64
C LYS A 256 -6.94 -13.86 -19.64
N GLY A 257 -6.22 -14.73 -18.92
CA GLY A 257 -4.80 -14.50 -18.66
C GLY A 257 -4.62 -13.19 -17.88
N GLN A 258 -3.89 -12.24 -18.45
CA GLN A 258 -3.70 -10.90 -17.88
C GLN A 258 -4.75 -9.87 -18.32
N LEU A 259 -5.65 -10.21 -19.25
CA LEU A 259 -6.73 -9.33 -19.69
C LEU A 259 -7.88 -9.34 -18.68
N VAL A 260 -8.27 -8.16 -18.23
CA VAL A 260 -9.40 -7.92 -17.34
C VAL A 260 -10.53 -7.25 -18.13
N THR A 261 -11.77 -7.67 -17.86
CA THR A 261 -12.98 -6.99 -18.34
C THR A 261 -13.95 -6.79 -17.19
N TRP A 262 -14.46 -5.59 -17.00
CA TRP A 262 -15.38 -5.26 -15.90
C TRP A 262 -16.12 -3.96 -16.19
N GLU A 263 -17.47 -3.93 -16.13
CA GLU A 263 -18.26 -2.69 -16.24
C GLU A 263 -17.78 -1.73 -17.36
N LYS A 264 -17.69 -2.26 -18.58
CA LYS A 264 -17.15 -1.62 -19.81
C LYS A 264 -15.64 -1.36 -19.84
N TRP A 265 -14.92 -1.52 -18.74
CA TRP A 265 -13.46 -1.46 -18.73
C TRP A 265 -12.85 -2.69 -19.38
N THR A 266 -11.77 -2.46 -20.14
CA THR A 266 -10.82 -3.51 -20.54
C THR A 266 -9.40 -3.00 -20.37
N PHE A 267 -8.51 -3.81 -19.78
CA PHE A 267 -7.10 -3.49 -19.63
C PHE A 267 -6.29 -4.76 -19.32
N ARG A 268 -4.97 -4.67 -19.45
CA ARG A 268 -4.05 -5.77 -19.14
C ARG A 268 -3.21 -5.49 -17.91
N VAL A 269 -3.10 -6.48 -17.04
CA VAL A 269 -2.29 -6.43 -15.81
C VAL A 269 -0.87 -6.90 -16.13
N GLY A 270 0.09 -5.99 -16.04
CA GLY A 270 1.52 -6.30 -16.10
C GLY A 270 2.15 -6.36 -14.70
N PHE A 271 3.34 -6.94 -14.63
CA PHE A 271 4.15 -6.97 -13.41
C PHE A 271 5.63 -6.98 -13.77
N ASN A 272 6.46 -6.20 -13.06
CA ASN A 272 7.91 -6.25 -13.20
C ASN A 272 8.63 -6.02 -11.85
N TYR A 273 9.93 -6.32 -11.81
CA TYR A 273 10.75 -6.29 -10.59
C TYR A 273 10.81 -4.90 -9.91
N ARG A 274 10.69 -3.80 -10.69
CA ARG A 274 10.92 -2.42 -10.22
C ARG A 274 9.63 -1.72 -9.84
N GLU A 275 8.67 -1.63 -10.75
CA GLU A 275 7.40 -0.91 -10.54
C GLU A 275 6.36 -1.78 -9.83
N GLY A 276 6.54 -3.10 -9.80
CA GLY A 276 5.51 -4.02 -9.36
C GLY A 276 4.35 -4.01 -10.34
N LEU A 277 3.15 -3.61 -9.89
CA LEU A 277 1.94 -3.54 -10.70
C LEU A 277 2.03 -2.49 -11.81
N THR A 278 1.76 -2.90 -13.05
CA THR A 278 1.61 -2.01 -14.22
C THR A 278 0.30 -2.31 -14.95
N LEU A 279 -0.29 -1.31 -15.59
CA LEU A 279 -1.54 -1.46 -16.34
C LEU A 279 -1.35 -0.99 -17.76
N HIS A 280 -1.90 -1.72 -18.72
CA HIS A 280 -1.68 -1.49 -20.15
C HIS A 280 -2.97 -1.56 -20.97
N ASP A 281 -2.99 -0.86 -22.10
CA ASP A 281 -4.10 -0.85 -23.07
C ASP A 281 -5.47 -0.66 -22.38
N ILE A 282 -5.59 0.43 -21.63
CA ILE A 282 -6.75 0.74 -20.81
C ILE A 282 -7.80 1.42 -21.67
N ARG A 283 -8.98 0.80 -21.74
CA ARG A 283 -10.11 1.24 -22.56
C ARG A 283 -11.39 1.22 -21.74
N TYR A 284 -12.34 2.06 -22.14
CA TYR A 284 -13.70 2.04 -21.61
C TYR A 284 -14.69 2.00 -22.78
N ASP A 285 -15.55 0.99 -22.80
CA ASP A 285 -16.53 0.76 -23.86
C ASP A 285 -15.88 0.69 -25.25
N GLY A 286 -14.74 -0.01 -25.33
CA GLY A 286 -13.94 -0.13 -26.55
C GLY A 286 -13.17 1.13 -26.95
N ARG A 287 -13.31 2.25 -26.23
CA ARG A 287 -12.64 3.53 -26.51
C ARG A 287 -11.32 3.63 -25.76
N SER A 288 -10.26 4.03 -26.46
CA SER A 288 -8.90 4.11 -25.90
C SER A 288 -8.77 5.27 -24.91
N LEU A 289 -8.16 5.00 -23.74
CA LEU A 289 -7.93 5.99 -22.68
C LEU A 289 -6.45 6.15 -22.34
N PHE A 290 -5.78 5.08 -21.93
CA PHE A 290 -4.37 5.12 -21.51
C PHE A 290 -3.61 3.93 -22.09
N TYR A 291 -2.44 4.19 -22.66
CA TYR A 291 -1.54 3.14 -23.12
C TYR A 291 -0.91 2.40 -21.94
N ARG A 292 -0.42 3.13 -20.92
CA ARG A 292 0.27 2.57 -19.75
C ARG A 292 0.09 3.44 -18.50
N LEU A 293 -0.17 2.81 -17.35
CA LEU A 293 -0.16 3.44 -16.03
C LEU A 293 0.74 2.66 -15.07
N SER A 294 1.60 3.35 -14.31
CA SER A 294 2.43 2.74 -13.27
C SER A 294 2.98 3.77 -12.28
N LEU A 295 3.32 3.31 -11.07
CA LEU A 295 4.22 4.05 -10.19
C LEU A 295 5.65 3.86 -10.69
N ALA A 296 6.29 4.94 -11.12
CA ALA A 296 7.60 4.89 -11.77
C ALA A 296 8.77 5.09 -10.81
N GLU A 297 8.55 5.80 -9.70
CA GLU A 297 9.56 5.95 -8.64
C GLU A 297 8.90 6.34 -7.32
N MET A 298 9.61 6.06 -6.22
CA MET A 298 9.35 6.65 -4.91
C MET A 298 10.67 7.07 -4.27
N PHE A 299 10.72 8.23 -3.62
CA PHE A 299 11.89 8.74 -2.91
C PHE A 299 11.53 9.12 -1.48
N VAL A 300 12.31 8.59 -0.52
CA VAL A 300 12.12 8.82 0.93
C VAL A 300 13.34 9.56 1.52
N PRO A 301 13.41 10.90 1.37
CA PRO A 301 14.48 11.70 1.96
C PRO A 301 14.22 11.98 3.44
N TYR A 302 15.20 11.64 4.29
CA TYR A 302 15.21 12.05 5.69
C TYR A 302 15.80 13.45 5.88
N GLY A 303 15.21 14.21 6.79
CA GLY A 303 15.54 15.61 7.10
C GLY A 303 16.48 15.81 8.30
N ASP A 304 17.05 14.75 8.86
CA ASP A 304 18.07 14.87 9.91
C ASP A 304 19.41 15.34 9.29
N PRO A 305 19.90 16.54 9.61
CA PRO A 305 21.09 17.09 8.98
C PRO A 305 22.39 16.49 9.53
N ARG A 306 22.34 15.73 10.62
CA ARG A 306 23.55 15.24 11.31
C ARG A 306 24.11 14.03 10.58
N ALA A 307 25.42 14.00 10.35
CA ALA A 307 26.04 12.85 9.71
C ALA A 307 25.95 11.59 10.61
N PRO A 308 25.74 10.39 10.02
CA PRO A 308 25.60 10.07 8.60
C PRO A 308 24.15 10.04 8.08
N TYR A 309 23.15 10.55 8.82
CA TYR A 309 21.72 10.43 8.48
C TYR A 309 21.28 11.04 7.14
N PRO A 310 21.93 12.06 6.56
CA PRO A 310 21.64 12.49 5.18
C PRO A 310 21.77 11.38 4.12
N ARG A 311 22.42 10.26 4.45
CA ARG A 311 22.51 9.06 3.59
C ARG A 311 21.25 8.19 3.64
N LYS A 312 20.27 8.52 4.49
CA LYS A 312 18.92 7.96 4.45
C LYS A 312 18.11 8.73 3.40
N GLY A 313 18.20 8.25 2.16
CA GLY A 313 17.54 8.82 1.00
C GLY A 313 17.31 7.71 -0.03
N ALA A 314 16.34 6.85 0.28
CA ALA A 314 16.05 5.64 -0.47
C ALA A 314 15.16 5.95 -1.68
N PHE A 315 15.50 5.38 -2.83
CA PHE A 315 14.65 5.35 -4.02
C PHE A 315 13.99 3.98 -4.08
N ASP A 316 12.95 3.71 -3.30
CA ASP A 316 12.57 2.33 -2.99
C ASP A 316 12.25 1.48 -4.24
N LEU A 317 11.71 2.07 -5.31
CA LEU A 317 11.51 1.34 -6.57
C LEU A 317 12.84 1.11 -7.29
N GLY A 318 13.69 2.13 -7.41
CA GLY A 318 14.98 2.02 -8.12
C GLY A 318 16.09 1.28 -7.35
N ASN A 319 16.10 1.37 -6.03
CA ASN A 319 17.11 0.81 -5.13
C ASN A 319 16.75 -0.59 -4.63
N ASP A 320 15.47 -0.88 -4.41
CA ASP A 320 15.03 -2.11 -3.75
C ASP A 320 14.07 -2.91 -4.65
N GLY A 321 13.22 -2.22 -5.42
CA GLY A 321 12.27 -2.78 -6.37
C GLY A 321 10.92 -3.12 -5.74
N ALA A 322 9.85 -2.43 -6.14
CA ALA A 322 8.50 -2.71 -5.62
C ALA A 322 8.03 -4.12 -5.98
N GLY A 323 8.40 -4.64 -7.16
CA GLY A 323 8.07 -6.01 -7.52
C GLY A 323 8.83 -7.04 -6.69
N ILE A 324 10.11 -6.80 -6.40
CA ILE A 324 10.94 -7.69 -5.57
C ILE A 324 10.41 -7.75 -4.13
N ASN A 325 9.94 -6.61 -3.63
CA ASN A 325 9.44 -6.44 -2.28
C ASN A 325 7.92 -6.66 -2.16
N ALA A 326 7.25 -7.12 -3.23
CA ALA A 326 5.82 -7.41 -3.22
C ALA A 326 5.51 -8.55 -2.24
N ASN A 327 4.54 -8.29 -1.36
CA ASN A 327 4.08 -9.25 -0.37
C ASN A 327 3.25 -10.38 -1.03
N ASN A 328 3.22 -11.52 -0.35
CA ASN A 328 2.31 -12.61 -0.68
C ASN A 328 0.94 -12.37 -0.03
N LEU A 329 0.05 -11.68 -0.73
CA LEU A 329 -1.24 -11.24 -0.20
C LEU A 329 -2.16 -12.44 0.12
N GLN A 330 -2.69 -12.49 1.34
CA GLN A 330 -3.49 -13.60 1.84
C GLN A 330 -5.00 -13.30 1.84
N LEU A 331 -5.79 -14.35 1.65
CA LEU A 331 -7.25 -14.28 1.76
C LEU A 331 -7.67 -13.89 3.18
N GLY A 332 -8.59 -12.93 3.29
CA GLY A 332 -9.20 -12.53 4.57
C GLY A 332 -8.39 -11.54 5.40
N CYS A 333 -7.18 -11.16 4.96
CA CYS A 333 -6.32 -10.19 5.62
C CYS A 333 -6.13 -8.92 4.76
N ASP A 334 -5.40 -9.04 3.65
CA ASP A 334 -4.94 -7.89 2.85
C ASP A 334 -6.00 -7.37 1.88
N CYS A 335 -6.80 -8.30 1.33
CA CYS A 335 -7.90 -8.02 0.41
C CYS A 335 -9.15 -8.80 0.86
N LEU A 336 -10.28 -8.10 1.03
CA LEU A 336 -11.51 -8.66 1.63
C LEU A 336 -12.64 -8.81 0.61
N GLY A 337 -13.23 -10.00 0.52
CA GLY A 337 -14.33 -10.31 -0.40
C GLY A 337 -13.99 -11.46 -1.34
N THR A 338 -14.43 -11.37 -2.60
CA THR A 338 -14.11 -12.37 -3.64
C THR A 338 -12.90 -11.90 -4.43
N ILE A 339 -11.76 -12.57 -4.26
CA ILE A 339 -10.46 -12.06 -4.71
C ILE A 339 -9.89 -12.91 -5.86
N LYS A 340 -9.44 -12.24 -6.92
CA LYS A 340 -8.53 -12.81 -7.92
C LYS A 340 -7.11 -12.34 -7.63
N TYR A 341 -6.15 -13.25 -7.56
CA TYR A 341 -4.74 -12.90 -7.44
C TYR A 341 -3.97 -13.09 -8.75
N PHE A 342 -2.99 -12.23 -9.00
CA PHE A 342 -1.96 -12.40 -10.02
C PHE A 342 -0.62 -12.64 -9.34
N ASP A 343 0.09 -13.67 -9.81
CA ASP A 343 1.45 -13.97 -9.36
C ASP A 343 2.45 -13.10 -10.15
N GLY A 344 3.52 -12.69 -9.48
CA GLY A 344 4.70 -12.12 -10.11
C GLY A 344 5.75 -13.19 -10.41
N TRP A 345 6.67 -12.88 -11.31
CA TRP A 345 7.86 -13.68 -11.58
C TRP A 345 9.10 -12.80 -11.61
N HIS A 346 10.16 -13.29 -10.97
CA HIS A 346 11.50 -12.70 -10.96
C HIS A 346 12.55 -13.80 -11.18
N ASN A 347 13.83 -13.51 -10.98
CA ASN A 347 14.92 -14.48 -11.02
C ASN A 347 15.69 -14.57 -9.69
N THR A 348 16.29 -15.73 -9.44
CA THR A 348 17.34 -15.90 -8.43
C THR A 348 18.67 -15.33 -8.94
N SER A 349 19.67 -15.19 -8.05
CA SER A 349 21.04 -14.82 -8.44
C SER A 349 21.68 -15.81 -9.41
N SER A 350 21.26 -17.08 -9.39
CA SER A 350 21.69 -18.10 -10.35
C SER A 350 20.96 -18.06 -11.68
N GLY A 351 19.95 -17.19 -11.86
CA GLY A 351 19.16 -17.05 -13.08
C GLY A 351 18.04 -18.10 -13.22
N LEU A 352 17.54 -18.65 -12.11
CA LEU A 352 16.35 -19.52 -12.10
C LEU A 352 15.08 -18.69 -11.86
N PRO A 353 13.92 -19.06 -12.42
CA PRO A 353 12.68 -18.35 -12.16
C PRO A 353 12.26 -18.45 -10.70
N LEU A 354 11.96 -17.30 -10.10
CA LEU A 354 11.45 -17.13 -8.74
C LEU A 354 10.00 -16.68 -8.81
N LYS A 355 9.10 -17.45 -8.20
CA LYS A 355 7.68 -17.12 -8.15
C LYS A 355 7.41 -16.18 -6.97
N LEU A 356 6.66 -15.11 -7.22
CA LEU A 356 6.12 -14.19 -6.21
C LEU A 356 4.61 -14.43 -6.13
N PRO A 357 4.14 -15.35 -5.27
CA PRO A 357 2.74 -15.71 -5.21
C PRO A 357 1.89 -14.53 -4.75
N ASN A 358 0.70 -14.39 -5.34
CA ASN A 358 -0.32 -13.45 -4.89
C ASN A 358 0.12 -11.97 -4.80
N ALA A 359 1.09 -11.56 -5.64
CA ALA A 359 1.70 -10.23 -5.60
C ALA A 359 0.72 -9.07 -5.89
N VAL A 360 -0.35 -9.34 -6.64
CA VAL A 360 -1.42 -8.37 -6.93
C VAL A 360 -2.76 -9.03 -6.63
N CYS A 361 -3.65 -8.33 -5.93
CA CYS A 361 -5.04 -8.72 -5.76
C CYS A 361 -5.96 -7.84 -6.61
N LEU A 362 -7.03 -8.44 -7.12
CA LEU A 362 -8.10 -7.81 -7.88
C LEU A 362 -9.45 -8.22 -7.28
N HIS A 363 -10.28 -7.24 -6.93
CA HIS A 363 -11.61 -7.50 -6.39
C HIS A 363 -12.54 -6.30 -6.59
N GLU A 364 -13.83 -6.50 -6.34
CA GLU A 364 -14.80 -5.41 -6.36
C GLU A 364 -15.09 -4.92 -4.94
N GLN A 365 -15.40 -3.63 -4.81
CA GLN A 365 -15.77 -3.00 -3.54
C GLN A 365 -16.96 -2.07 -3.75
N ASP A 366 -17.90 -2.08 -2.81
CA ASP A 366 -18.92 -1.02 -2.74
C ASP A 366 -18.27 0.31 -2.36
N ASP A 367 -18.62 1.36 -3.09
CA ASP A 367 -18.08 2.72 -2.90
C ASP A 367 -19.21 3.74 -2.68
N GLY A 368 -20.26 3.33 -1.95
CA GLY A 368 -21.36 4.23 -1.60
C GLY A 368 -22.29 4.57 -2.77
N ILE A 369 -22.55 5.86 -2.99
CA ILE A 369 -23.51 6.34 -4.00
C ILE A 369 -22.75 6.81 -5.24
N LEU A 370 -23.12 6.29 -6.41
CA LEU A 370 -22.64 6.77 -7.70
C LEU A 370 -23.35 8.08 -8.09
N TRP A 371 -24.68 8.05 -8.10
CA TRP A 371 -25.50 9.24 -8.32
C TRP A 371 -26.88 9.08 -7.66
N LYS A 372 -27.50 10.20 -7.31
CA LYS A 372 -28.85 10.24 -6.72
C LYS A 372 -29.55 11.55 -7.07
N HIS A 373 -30.85 11.49 -7.32
CA HIS A 373 -31.70 12.67 -7.39
C HIS A 373 -33.07 12.40 -6.75
N THR A 374 -33.61 13.41 -6.05
CA THR A 374 -34.97 13.39 -5.52
C THR A 374 -35.74 14.58 -6.07
N ASN A 375 -36.83 14.31 -6.79
CA ASN A 375 -37.72 15.38 -7.24
C ASN A 375 -38.69 15.76 -6.11
N PHE A 376 -38.40 16.87 -5.43
CA PHE A 376 -39.19 17.35 -4.29
C PHE A 376 -40.68 17.56 -4.59
N ARG A 377 -41.06 17.81 -5.85
CA ARG A 377 -42.47 18.00 -6.24
C ARG A 377 -43.28 16.71 -6.19
N THR A 378 -42.60 15.57 -6.40
CA THR A 378 -43.21 14.24 -6.44
C THR A 378 -42.82 13.37 -5.24
N GLY A 379 -41.76 13.74 -4.52
CA GLY A 379 -41.13 12.88 -3.51
C GLY A 379 -40.34 11.70 -4.06
N HIS A 380 -40.34 11.47 -5.38
CA HIS A 380 -39.65 10.33 -5.98
C HIS A 380 -38.13 10.51 -5.98
N ALA A 381 -37.43 9.51 -5.45
CA ALA A 381 -35.98 9.42 -5.44
C ALA A 381 -35.52 8.31 -6.38
N VAL A 382 -34.45 8.57 -7.13
CA VAL A 382 -33.70 7.57 -7.90
C VAL A 382 -32.27 7.60 -7.40
N VAL A 383 -31.71 6.42 -7.10
CA VAL A 383 -30.36 6.27 -6.56
C VAL A 383 -29.69 5.08 -7.21
N THR A 384 -28.41 5.24 -7.52
CA THR A 384 -27.53 4.17 -7.99
C THR A 384 -26.31 4.12 -7.09
N ARG A 385 -25.99 2.94 -6.55
CA ARG A 385 -24.78 2.69 -5.76
C ARG A 385 -23.56 2.58 -6.67
N SER A 386 -22.41 2.97 -6.15
CA SER A 386 -21.13 2.84 -6.82
C SER A 386 -20.50 1.48 -6.49
N ARG A 387 -20.07 0.76 -7.52
CA ARG A 387 -19.16 -0.37 -7.43
C ARG A 387 -17.84 0.05 -8.06
N ILE A 388 -16.72 -0.25 -7.40
CA ILE A 388 -15.38 -0.05 -7.96
C ILE A 388 -14.66 -1.38 -8.12
N LEU A 389 -13.77 -1.47 -9.10
CA LEU A 389 -12.79 -2.55 -9.22
C LEU A 389 -11.44 -2.06 -8.68
N VAL A 390 -10.89 -2.79 -7.71
CA VAL A 390 -9.64 -2.49 -7.04
C VAL A 390 -8.56 -3.43 -7.56
N LEU A 391 -7.42 -2.89 -8.01
CA LEU A 391 -6.18 -3.62 -8.22
C LEU A 391 -5.12 -3.11 -7.25
N GLN A 392 -4.66 -3.98 -6.36
CA GLN A 392 -3.79 -3.59 -5.25
C GLN A 392 -2.55 -4.48 -5.17
N THR A 393 -1.41 -3.88 -4.87
CA THR A 393 -0.19 -4.56 -4.41
C THR A 393 0.27 -3.93 -3.10
N ILE A 394 0.93 -4.72 -2.24
CA ILE A 394 1.54 -4.26 -1.00
C ILE A 394 3.01 -4.61 -1.06
N ILE A 395 3.88 -3.66 -0.72
CA ILE A 395 5.32 -3.88 -0.65
C ILE A 395 5.82 -3.61 0.77
N THR A 396 6.83 -4.37 1.19
CA THR A 396 7.58 -4.13 2.43
C THR A 396 8.99 -3.72 2.09
N VAL A 397 9.39 -2.51 2.45
CA VAL A 397 10.76 -2.01 2.24
C VAL A 397 11.36 -1.73 3.60
N SER A 398 12.07 -2.73 4.13
CA SER A 398 12.61 -2.71 5.49
C SER A 398 11.51 -2.41 6.51
N ASN A 399 11.52 -1.22 7.12
CA ASN A 399 10.60 -0.83 8.18
C ASN A 399 9.21 -0.40 7.68
N TYR A 400 9.06 -0.01 6.41
CA TYR A 400 7.80 0.55 5.88
C TYR A 400 7.01 -0.45 5.04
N GLU A 401 5.68 -0.35 5.12
CA GLU A 401 4.75 -0.97 4.18
C GLU A 401 4.02 0.09 3.35
N TYR A 402 3.92 -0.16 2.04
CA TYR A 402 3.16 0.68 1.12
C TYR A 402 2.11 -0.14 0.39
N ILE A 403 0.87 0.36 0.43
CA ILE A 403 -0.25 -0.17 -0.33
C ILE A 403 -0.45 0.73 -1.55
N PHE A 404 -0.39 0.15 -2.74
CA PHE A 404 -0.62 0.83 -4.01
C PHE A 404 -1.85 0.26 -4.69
N ALA A 405 -2.88 1.08 -4.92
CA ALA A 405 -4.16 0.62 -5.44
C ALA A 405 -4.72 1.49 -6.57
N PHE A 406 -5.08 0.87 -7.69
CA PHE A 406 -5.91 1.49 -8.73
C PHE A 406 -7.38 1.12 -8.51
N HIS A 407 -8.24 2.14 -8.45
CA HIS A 407 -9.68 2.00 -8.34
C HIS A 407 -10.35 2.45 -9.64
N PHE A 408 -11.00 1.53 -10.35
CA PHE A 408 -11.77 1.83 -11.55
C PHE A 408 -13.25 2.02 -11.18
N GLY A 409 -13.85 3.14 -11.58
CA GLY A 409 -15.24 3.50 -11.31
C GLY A 409 -16.17 3.24 -12.50
N GLN A 410 -17.45 3.00 -12.21
CA GLN A 410 -18.50 2.86 -13.23
C GLN A 410 -18.80 4.19 -13.96
N ASP A 411 -18.32 5.33 -13.45
CA ASP A 411 -18.36 6.65 -14.11
C ASP A 411 -17.17 6.89 -15.07
N ALA A 412 -16.42 5.84 -15.39
CA ALA A 412 -15.18 5.87 -16.17
C ALA A 412 -14.02 6.64 -15.51
N SER A 413 -14.07 6.92 -14.20
CA SER A 413 -12.94 7.46 -13.46
C SER A 413 -11.95 6.39 -13.01
N ILE A 414 -10.68 6.76 -12.86
CA ILE A 414 -9.66 5.96 -12.19
C ILE A 414 -9.13 6.78 -11.01
N ASN A 415 -9.13 6.24 -9.80
CA ASN A 415 -8.39 6.82 -8.69
C ASN A 415 -7.15 5.96 -8.38
N TYR A 416 -6.02 6.60 -8.10
CA TYR A 416 -4.83 5.91 -7.61
C TYR A 416 -4.63 6.28 -6.15
N GLU A 417 -4.71 5.28 -5.28
CA GLU A 417 -4.56 5.41 -3.83
C GLU A 417 -3.21 4.83 -3.40
N VAL A 418 -2.51 5.59 -2.56
CA VAL A 418 -1.34 5.15 -1.83
C VAL A 418 -1.67 5.16 -0.34
N ARG A 419 -1.31 4.10 0.37
CA ARG A 419 -1.34 4.08 1.84
C ARG A 419 0.04 3.73 2.38
N ALA A 420 0.60 4.58 3.23
CA ALA A 420 1.83 4.29 3.97
C ALA A 420 1.48 3.80 5.38
N THR A 421 2.09 2.70 5.83
CA THR A 421 1.94 2.10 7.17
C THR A 421 3.24 1.38 7.54
N GLY A 422 3.28 0.59 8.61
CA GLY A 422 4.51 -0.05 9.08
C GLY A 422 5.20 0.73 10.18
N ILE A 423 6.49 0.50 10.38
CA ILE A 423 7.24 1.02 11.52
C ILE A 423 8.08 2.22 11.09
N LEU A 424 8.19 3.23 11.95
CA LEU A 424 9.08 4.36 11.72
C LEU A 424 10.54 3.89 11.71
N SER A 425 11.34 4.35 10.76
CA SER A 425 12.80 4.22 10.87
C SER A 425 13.32 5.15 11.98
N THR A 426 14.05 4.61 12.94
CA THR A 426 14.43 5.33 14.17
C THR A 426 15.94 5.64 14.23
N ALA A 427 16.28 6.57 15.12
CA ALA A 427 17.64 7.01 15.44
C ALA A 427 17.79 7.14 16.96
N PRO A 428 19.01 6.97 17.51
CA PRO A 428 19.26 7.13 18.93
C PRO A 428 19.13 8.60 19.37
N ILE A 429 18.58 8.81 20.56
CA ILE A 429 18.62 10.09 21.29
C ILE A 429 18.95 9.85 22.77
N ALA A 430 19.69 10.75 23.40
CA ALA A 430 19.97 10.69 24.83
C ALA A 430 18.75 11.12 25.66
N LEU A 431 18.62 10.58 26.87
CA LEU A 431 17.52 10.95 27.77
C LEU A 431 17.72 12.39 28.29
N GLY A 432 16.63 13.14 28.37
CA GLY A 432 16.65 14.52 28.85
C GLY A 432 17.11 15.55 27.82
N GLU A 433 17.52 15.12 26.61
CA GLU A 433 17.79 16.03 25.50
C GLU A 433 16.51 16.73 25.05
N PRO A 434 16.56 18.03 24.71
CA PRO A 434 15.44 18.70 24.08
C PRO A 434 15.12 18.05 22.73
N LYS A 435 13.83 17.97 22.41
CA LYS A 435 13.38 17.47 21.11
C LYS A 435 14.05 18.29 19.98
N PRO A 436 14.84 17.67 19.08
CA PRO A 436 15.41 18.40 17.96
C PRO A 436 14.31 18.89 16.99
N PRO A 437 14.54 19.97 16.24
CA PRO A 437 13.54 20.53 15.32
C PRO A 437 13.35 19.70 14.03
N PHE A 438 14.02 18.56 13.91
CA PHE A 438 14.04 17.68 12.73
C PHE A 438 13.62 16.24 13.06
N GLY A 439 13.00 16.01 14.22
CA GLY A 439 12.50 14.69 14.62
C GLY A 439 11.56 14.73 15.82
N THR A 440 10.88 13.63 16.07
CA THR A 440 9.99 13.42 17.22
C THR A 440 10.53 12.30 18.09
N ILE A 441 10.59 12.52 19.40
CA ILE A 441 10.92 11.45 20.36
C ILE A 441 9.65 10.62 20.57
N VAL A 442 9.65 9.36 20.13
CA VAL A 442 8.48 8.46 20.15
C VAL A 442 8.53 7.43 21.27
N ALA A 443 9.71 7.21 21.86
CA ALA A 443 9.89 6.43 23.07
C ALA A 443 11.18 6.88 23.78
N PRO A 444 11.41 6.52 25.05
CA PRO A 444 12.68 6.82 25.73
C PRO A 444 13.88 6.33 24.92
N GLY A 445 14.70 7.27 24.44
CA GLY A 445 15.89 6.98 23.64
C GLY A 445 15.66 6.80 22.13
N VAL A 446 14.43 6.97 21.66
CA VAL A 446 14.02 6.71 20.27
C VAL A 446 13.56 8.00 19.60
N LEU A 447 14.35 8.47 18.63
CA LEU A 447 14.02 9.59 17.76
C LEU A 447 13.53 9.07 16.41
N ALA A 448 12.36 9.49 15.97
CA ALA A 448 11.89 9.31 14.61
C ALA A 448 12.18 10.60 13.82
N PRO A 449 13.17 10.63 12.90
CA PRO A 449 13.49 11.84 12.16
C PRO A 449 12.39 12.18 11.15
N TYR A 450 12.19 13.48 10.90
CA TYR A 450 11.26 13.96 9.87
C TYR A 450 11.73 13.51 8.49
N HIS A 451 10.79 13.19 7.61
CA HIS A 451 11.09 12.73 6.25
C HIS A 451 9.91 13.01 5.31
N GLN A 452 10.12 12.85 4.01
CA GLN A 452 9.03 12.86 3.02
C GLN A 452 8.86 11.49 2.40
N HIS A 453 7.66 11.21 1.91
CA HIS A 453 7.38 10.11 0.98
C HIS A 453 6.93 10.75 -0.33
N LEU A 454 7.78 10.77 -1.35
CA LEU A 454 7.44 11.34 -2.67
C LEU A 454 7.28 10.23 -3.68
N PHE A 455 6.16 10.22 -4.39
CA PHE A 455 5.76 9.23 -5.39
C PHE A 455 5.69 9.90 -6.75
N CYS A 456 6.02 9.17 -7.82
CA CYS A 456 5.85 9.64 -9.19
C CYS A 456 5.02 8.65 -10.01
N LEU A 457 3.77 9.01 -10.31
CA LEU A 457 2.90 8.23 -11.19
C LEU A 457 3.18 8.61 -12.66
N ARG A 458 3.56 7.63 -13.47
CA ARG A 458 3.73 7.78 -14.93
C ARG A 458 2.42 7.44 -15.62
N ILE A 459 1.90 8.41 -16.37
CA ILE A 459 0.64 8.34 -17.12
C ILE A 459 0.99 8.48 -18.60
N ASP A 460 0.81 7.41 -19.34
CA ASP A 460 1.00 7.34 -20.79
C ASP A 460 -0.37 7.33 -21.46
N PRO A 461 -0.93 8.49 -21.82
CA PRO A 461 -2.27 8.59 -22.37
C PRO A 461 -2.36 8.08 -23.81
N ALA A 462 -3.56 7.62 -24.16
CA ALA A 462 -3.93 7.27 -25.52
C ALA A 462 -5.40 7.64 -25.75
N ILE A 463 -5.79 8.87 -25.40
CA ILE A 463 -7.17 9.36 -25.45
C ILE A 463 -7.63 9.35 -26.91
N GLU A 464 -8.43 8.35 -27.31
CA GLU A 464 -8.84 8.14 -28.71
C GLU A 464 -7.67 8.16 -29.72
N GLY A 465 -6.49 7.68 -29.30
CA GLY A 465 -5.27 7.64 -30.11
C GLY A 465 -4.05 8.24 -29.38
N GLN A 466 -2.86 8.07 -29.97
CA GLN A 466 -1.58 8.44 -29.32
C GLN A 466 -1.27 9.94 -29.37
N LYS A 467 -1.87 10.71 -30.30
CA LYS A 467 -1.64 12.15 -30.39
C LYS A 467 -2.53 12.89 -29.41
N ASN A 468 -1.96 13.29 -28.28
CA ASN A 468 -2.66 14.00 -27.22
C ASN A 468 -1.93 15.31 -26.88
N SER A 469 -2.63 16.20 -26.20
CA SER A 469 -2.09 17.46 -25.71
C SER A 469 -2.42 17.61 -24.24
N VAL A 470 -1.57 18.29 -23.49
CA VAL A 470 -1.85 18.63 -22.09
C VAL A 470 -2.22 20.11 -22.01
N VAL A 471 -3.34 20.40 -21.35
CA VAL A 471 -3.89 21.75 -21.17
C VAL A 471 -3.92 22.06 -19.68
N ILE A 472 -3.42 23.23 -19.32
CA ILE A 472 -3.62 23.81 -17.99
C ILE A 472 -4.92 24.61 -18.05
N GLU A 473 -5.87 24.30 -17.15
CA GLU A 473 -7.07 25.12 -16.94
C GLU A 473 -7.06 25.71 -15.53
N GLU A 474 -7.39 26.99 -15.45
CA GLU A 474 -7.49 27.75 -14.21
C GLU A 474 -8.80 28.51 -14.13
N SER A 475 -9.33 28.70 -12.92
CA SER A 475 -10.52 29.51 -12.63
C SER A 475 -10.11 30.88 -12.08
N HIS A 476 -10.58 31.96 -12.72
CA HIS A 476 -10.22 33.33 -12.39
C HIS A 476 -11.48 34.17 -12.15
N ALA A 477 -11.49 34.98 -11.08
CA ALA A 477 -12.56 35.95 -10.88
C ALA A 477 -12.56 36.98 -12.02
N MET A 478 -13.74 37.31 -12.55
CA MET A 478 -13.88 38.35 -13.55
C MET A 478 -13.65 39.74 -12.91
N PRO A 479 -13.02 40.69 -13.61
CA PRO A 479 -12.85 42.06 -13.11
C PRO A 479 -14.17 42.72 -12.68
N ILE A 480 -14.07 43.67 -11.75
CA ILE A 480 -15.14 44.60 -11.38
C ILE A 480 -14.72 46.00 -11.84
N ASN A 481 -15.66 46.80 -12.33
CA ASN A 481 -15.43 48.16 -12.87
C ASN A 481 -14.60 48.21 -14.16
N ASP A 482 -14.57 47.11 -14.91
CA ASP A 482 -14.04 47.08 -16.26
C ASP A 482 -15.18 47.39 -17.26
N PRO A 483 -15.09 48.44 -18.08
CA PRO A 483 -16.14 48.80 -19.03
C PRO A 483 -16.39 47.73 -20.10
N ASP A 484 -15.43 46.84 -20.36
CA ASP A 484 -15.51 45.78 -21.36
C ASP A 484 -16.02 44.45 -20.77
N VAL A 485 -16.22 44.37 -19.45
CA VAL A 485 -16.66 43.15 -18.75
C VAL A 485 -17.97 43.36 -18.00
N HIS A 486 -19.02 42.61 -18.37
CA HIS A 486 -20.31 42.66 -17.68
C HIS A 486 -20.30 41.80 -16.40
N ASN A 487 -19.86 42.39 -15.28
CA ASN A 487 -19.87 41.75 -13.95
C ASN A 487 -20.41 42.70 -12.86
N PRO A 488 -21.66 43.19 -12.96
CA PRO A 488 -22.19 44.27 -12.11
C PRO A 488 -22.30 43.90 -10.63
N PHE A 489 -22.33 42.60 -10.32
CA PHE A 489 -22.46 42.09 -8.95
C PHE A 489 -21.16 41.50 -8.39
N GLY A 490 -20.07 41.48 -9.17
CA GLY A 490 -18.77 41.00 -8.72
C GLY A 490 -18.71 39.50 -8.39
N VAL A 491 -19.64 38.70 -8.91
CA VAL A 491 -19.71 37.24 -8.66
C VAL A 491 -19.21 36.40 -9.84
N GLY A 492 -18.98 37.03 -10.99
CA GLY A 492 -18.53 36.34 -12.20
C GLY A 492 -17.13 35.77 -12.07
N TYR A 493 -16.92 34.61 -12.67
CA TYR A 493 -15.61 33.99 -12.86
C TYR A 493 -15.57 33.31 -14.23
N GLU A 494 -14.37 33.11 -14.76
CA GLU A 494 -14.12 32.47 -16.04
C GLU A 494 -13.04 31.38 -15.90
N THR A 495 -13.01 30.46 -16.86
CA THR A 495 -11.90 29.51 -17.01
C THR A 495 -10.94 30.01 -18.07
N ARG A 496 -9.63 29.98 -17.77
CA ARG A 496 -8.56 30.26 -18.72
C ARG A 496 -7.81 28.97 -19.01
N THR A 497 -7.57 28.68 -20.28
CA THR A 497 -6.91 27.45 -20.73
C THR A 497 -5.67 27.78 -21.56
N SER A 498 -4.57 27.07 -21.31
CA SER A 498 -3.35 27.16 -22.12
C SER A 498 -2.82 25.76 -22.43
N TYR A 499 -2.46 25.52 -23.68
CA TYR A 499 -1.75 24.32 -24.08
C TYR A 499 -0.31 24.35 -23.58
N ILE A 500 0.19 23.20 -23.15
CA ILE A 500 1.61 22.98 -22.94
C ILE A 500 2.21 22.64 -24.30
N GLU A 501 3.06 23.53 -24.79
CA GLU A 501 3.67 23.40 -26.13
C GLU A 501 4.95 22.57 -26.10
N HIS A 502 5.72 22.67 -25.01
CA HIS A 502 7.02 22.02 -24.84
C HIS A 502 7.13 21.22 -23.54
N GLU A 503 8.09 20.29 -23.49
CA GLU A 503 8.40 19.54 -22.27
C GLU A 503 8.80 20.50 -21.12
N ASP A 504 8.15 20.38 -19.96
CA ASP A 504 8.47 21.19 -18.79
C ASP A 504 7.86 20.60 -17.50
N GLY A 505 8.22 21.19 -16.36
CA GLY A 505 7.62 20.98 -15.06
C GLY A 505 6.65 22.08 -14.66
N PHE A 506 5.55 21.70 -14.01
CA PHE A 506 4.44 22.57 -13.63
C PHE A 506 3.99 22.30 -12.20
N ASP A 507 3.69 23.37 -11.48
CA ASP A 507 3.21 23.29 -10.10
C ASP A 507 1.69 23.46 -9.99
N LEU A 508 1.13 22.91 -8.92
CA LEU A 508 -0.28 23.09 -8.59
C LEU A 508 -0.53 24.51 -8.04
N ASP A 509 -1.71 25.07 -8.32
CA ASP A 509 -2.13 26.35 -7.76
C ASP A 509 -3.57 26.22 -7.21
N LEU A 510 -3.68 26.10 -5.89
CA LEU A 510 -4.97 26.01 -5.18
C LEU A 510 -5.79 27.29 -5.32
N THR A 511 -5.14 28.45 -5.44
CA THR A 511 -5.80 29.77 -5.48
C THR A 511 -6.56 29.99 -6.79
N LYS A 512 -6.21 29.22 -7.83
CA LYS A 512 -6.83 29.26 -9.15
C LYS A 512 -7.52 27.96 -9.55
N ASN A 513 -7.63 26.99 -8.64
CA ASN A 513 -8.14 25.66 -8.95
C ASN A 513 -7.47 25.05 -10.20
N ARG A 514 -6.14 25.16 -10.29
CA ARG A 514 -5.38 24.70 -11.46
C ARG A 514 -5.56 23.20 -11.66
N VAL A 515 -6.01 22.80 -12.84
CA VAL A 515 -6.14 21.40 -13.26
C VAL A 515 -5.39 21.15 -14.57
N PHE A 516 -4.93 19.92 -14.75
CA PHE A 516 -4.27 19.46 -15.98
C PHE A 516 -5.23 18.54 -16.73
N LYS A 517 -5.48 18.83 -18.01
CA LYS A 517 -6.34 18.04 -18.88
C LYS A 517 -5.52 17.43 -20.01
N ILE A 518 -5.61 16.13 -20.17
CA ILE A 518 -5.06 15.39 -21.29
C ILE A 518 -6.17 15.27 -22.33
N VAL A 519 -6.00 15.88 -23.50
CA VAL A 519 -7.05 16.01 -24.52
C VAL A 519 -6.60 15.48 -25.87
N ASN A 520 -7.58 15.07 -26.67
CA ASN A 520 -7.38 14.80 -28.09
C ASN A 520 -7.99 15.94 -28.92
N GLU A 521 -7.14 16.80 -29.49
CA GLU A 521 -7.58 17.98 -30.25
C GLU A 521 -8.33 17.61 -31.54
N ALA A 522 -8.11 16.42 -32.11
CA ALA A 522 -8.77 15.96 -33.32
C ALA A 522 -10.20 15.44 -33.09
N LYS A 523 -10.64 15.36 -31.82
CA LYS A 523 -11.94 14.80 -31.44
C LYS A 523 -12.67 15.79 -30.53
N THR A 524 -13.77 16.35 -31.03
CA THR A 524 -14.56 17.36 -30.31
C THR A 524 -15.82 16.74 -29.75
N ASN A 525 -16.17 17.09 -28.51
CA ASN A 525 -17.48 16.77 -27.95
C ASN A 525 -18.55 17.63 -28.66
N PRO A 526 -19.65 17.03 -29.17
CA PRO A 526 -20.65 17.76 -29.95
C PRO A 526 -21.46 18.77 -29.14
N MET A 527 -21.55 18.60 -27.81
CA MET A 527 -22.32 19.47 -26.93
C MET A 527 -21.49 20.66 -26.44
N THR A 528 -20.28 20.41 -25.97
CA THR A 528 -19.43 21.47 -25.39
C THR A 528 -18.57 22.17 -26.43
N GLN A 529 -18.43 21.62 -27.64
CA GLN A 529 -17.54 22.11 -28.70
C GLN A 529 -16.07 22.23 -28.27
N THR A 530 -15.67 21.45 -27.26
CA THR A 530 -14.29 21.36 -26.78
C THR A 530 -13.68 19.99 -27.12
N PRO A 531 -12.35 19.88 -27.20
CA PRO A 531 -11.68 18.58 -27.25
C PRO A 531 -12.16 17.63 -26.15
N ILE A 532 -12.27 16.34 -26.48
CA ILE A 532 -12.50 15.27 -25.49
C ILE A 532 -11.22 15.06 -24.67
N GLY A 533 -11.36 14.61 -23.42
CA GLY A 533 -10.17 14.35 -22.61
C GLY A 533 -10.44 13.71 -21.26
N PHE A 534 -9.37 13.59 -20.49
CA PHE A 534 -9.36 13.25 -19.08
C PHE A 534 -8.62 14.34 -18.30
N LYS A 535 -9.09 14.69 -17.11
CA LYS A 535 -8.37 15.58 -16.20
C LYS A 535 -7.66 14.78 -15.10
N LEU A 536 -6.46 15.23 -14.77
CA LEU A 536 -5.79 14.88 -13.53
C LEU A 536 -6.37 15.74 -12.40
N VAL A 537 -6.97 15.08 -11.42
CA VAL A 537 -7.29 15.63 -10.10
C VAL A 537 -6.10 15.28 -9.20
N PRO A 538 -5.20 16.24 -8.94
CA PRO A 538 -3.94 15.94 -8.28
C PRO A 538 -4.16 15.68 -6.78
N SER A 539 -3.24 14.91 -6.18
CA SER A 539 -3.06 14.91 -4.73
C SER A 539 -2.19 16.11 -4.36
N TYR A 540 -2.76 17.10 -3.68
CA TYR A 540 -2.01 18.29 -3.27
C TYR A 540 -1.03 17.95 -2.14
N SER A 541 0.25 18.15 -2.41
CA SER A 541 1.32 17.91 -1.44
C SER A 541 2.44 18.94 -1.57
N GLN A 542 3.25 19.06 -0.53
CA GLN A 542 4.50 19.81 -0.60
C GLN A 542 5.50 19.05 -1.47
N MET A 543 6.21 19.78 -2.33
CA MET A 543 7.32 19.24 -3.13
C MET A 543 8.57 18.99 -2.27
N LEU A 544 9.67 18.55 -2.86
CA LEU A 544 10.89 18.21 -2.14
C LEU A 544 11.40 19.38 -1.27
N LEU A 545 11.60 19.12 0.02
CA LEU A 545 12.11 20.07 1.01
C LEU A 545 13.64 20.23 0.96
N ALA A 546 14.35 19.17 0.54
CA ALA A 546 15.80 19.21 0.47
C ALA A 546 16.27 20.34 -0.45
N HIS A 547 17.31 21.07 -0.03
CA HIS A 547 17.79 22.22 -0.77
C HIS A 547 18.14 21.84 -2.23
N PRO A 548 17.86 22.69 -3.25
CA PRO A 548 18.11 22.36 -4.66
C PRO A 548 19.56 21.95 -4.99
N SER A 549 20.54 22.42 -4.21
CA SER A 549 21.95 22.03 -4.38
C SER A 549 22.34 20.69 -3.73
N SER A 550 21.42 20.06 -2.99
CA SER A 550 21.66 18.79 -2.29
C SER A 550 21.73 17.61 -3.26
N PHE A 551 22.37 16.52 -2.83
CA PHE A 551 22.33 15.27 -3.60
C PHE A 551 20.94 14.66 -3.64
N HIS A 552 20.11 14.85 -2.62
CA HIS A 552 18.70 14.44 -2.66
C HIS A 552 18.00 15.08 -3.86
N ALA A 553 18.02 16.42 -3.96
CA ALA A 553 17.39 17.14 -5.06
C ALA A 553 17.96 16.79 -6.44
N ARG A 554 19.28 16.66 -6.55
CA ARG A 554 19.93 16.29 -7.82
C ARG A 554 19.57 14.89 -8.32
N ARG A 555 19.25 13.96 -7.41
CA ARG A 555 18.92 12.56 -7.74
C ARG A 555 17.42 12.35 -7.94
N SER A 556 16.59 13.10 -7.22
CA SER A 556 15.12 13.07 -7.31
C SER A 556 14.60 14.29 -8.06
N GLU A 557 15.08 14.51 -9.29
CA GLU A 557 14.73 15.70 -10.08
C GLU A 557 13.22 15.92 -10.22
N TYR A 558 12.46 14.81 -10.29
CA TYR A 558 11.00 14.82 -10.36
C TYR A 558 10.33 15.47 -9.14
N GLY A 559 11.01 15.51 -8.00
CA GLY A 559 10.57 16.15 -6.76
C GLY A 559 10.53 17.69 -6.83
N LYS A 560 11.02 18.30 -7.92
CA LYS A 560 11.04 19.76 -8.11
C LYS A 560 9.68 20.34 -8.49
N HIS A 561 8.87 19.60 -9.24
CA HIS A 561 7.55 20.04 -9.71
C HIS A 561 6.49 18.96 -9.53
N ALA A 562 5.23 19.38 -9.35
CA ALA A 562 4.12 18.48 -9.10
C ALA A 562 3.66 17.69 -10.33
N VAL A 563 3.78 18.27 -11.53
CA VAL A 563 3.43 17.65 -12.80
C VAL A 563 4.54 17.90 -13.80
N TRP A 564 4.97 16.87 -14.51
CA TRP A 564 5.87 17.01 -15.65
C TRP A 564 5.17 16.50 -16.90
N VAL A 565 5.47 17.12 -18.04
CA VAL A 565 5.01 16.66 -19.35
C VAL A 565 6.23 16.45 -20.22
N THR A 566 6.38 15.25 -20.78
CA THR A 566 7.46 14.91 -21.72
C THR A 566 6.87 14.35 -23.00
N LYS A 567 7.64 14.39 -24.08
CA LYS A 567 7.37 13.59 -25.29
C LYS A 567 7.70 12.14 -24.98
N TYR A 568 6.90 11.20 -25.46
CA TYR A 568 7.15 9.77 -25.26
C TYR A 568 8.49 9.35 -25.85
N ARG A 569 9.25 8.55 -25.09
CA ARG A 569 10.44 7.83 -25.54
C ARG A 569 10.50 6.45 -24.91
N GLU A 570 10.91 5.48 -25.71
CA GLU A 570 10.90 4.05 -25.39
C GLU A 570 11.68 3.67 -24.12
N ASP A 571 12.81 4.33 -23.88
CA ASP A 571 13.67 4.04 -22.72
C ASP A 571 13.47 5.03 -21.55
N GLU A 572 12.51 5.95 -21.63
CA GLU A 572 12.15 6.91 -20.56
C GLU A 572 11.00 6.38 -19.71
N MET A 573 11.35 5.47 -18.79
CA MET A 573 10.40 4.85 -17.86
C MET A 573 10.51 5.37 -16.42
N PHE A 574 11.68 5.87 -16.01
CA PHE A 574 11.99 6.16 -14.61
C PHE A 574 12.43 7.62 -14.44
N PRO A 575 11.73 8.43 -13.63
CA PRO A 575 11.92 9.88 -13.57
C PRO A 575 13.19 10.31 -12.81
N SER A 576 13.85 9.38 -12.12
CA SER A 576 15.17 9.54 -11.49
C SER A 576 16.29 8.83 -12.24
N GLY A 577 16.01 8.35 -13.45
CA GLY A 577 16.92 7.55 -14.25
C GLY A 577 16.89 6.05 -13.90
N LYS A 578 17.59 5.28 -14.73
CA LYS A 578 17.54 3.82 -14.69
C LYS A 578 18.29 3.20 -13.51
N TYR A 579 19.35 3.83 -13.03
CA TYR A 579 20.19 3.32 -11.94
C TYR A 579 20.31 4.37 -10.83
N THR A 580 19.48 4.24 -9.78
CA THR A 580 19.40 5.22 -8.67
C THR A 580 20.38 4.93 -7.53
N MET A 581 20.78 3.66 -7.40
CA MET A 581 21.76 3.19 -6.42
C MET A 581 23.07 3.97 -6.56
N GLN A 582 23.41 4.75 -5.53
CA GLN A 582 24.59 5.63 -5.50
C GLN A 582 24.71 6.64 -6.66
N SER A 583 23.62 6.92 -7.38
CA SER A 583 23.60 7.92 -8.45
C SER A 583 24.05 9.29 -7.94
N MET A 584 24.81 10.01 -8.77
CA MET A 584 25.22 11.40 -8.52
C MET A 584 24.17 12.44 -8.99
N GLY A 585 23.04 11.98 -9.53
CA GLY A 585 22.05 12.81 -10.23
C GLY A 585 22.44 13.15 -11.66
N GLY A 586 21.60 13.90 -12.39
CA GLY A 586 21.88 14.32 -13.78
C GLY A 586 21.34 13.38 -14.86
N GLU A 587 20.55 12.38 -14.47
CA GLU A 587 19.98 11.34 -15.34
C GLU A 587 18.46 11.23 -15.21
N GLY A 588 17.84 12.14 -14.45
CA GLY A 588 16.39 12.18 -14.24
C GLY A 588 15.66 13.00 -15.29
N ILE A 589 14.38 13.26 -14.99
CA ILE A 589 13.44 13.92 -15.90
C ILE A 589 13.85 15.35 -16.28
N ALA A 590 14.36 16.15 -15.33
CA ALA A 590 14.74 17.53 -15.61
C ALA A 590 15.97 17.58 -16.52
N SER A 591 16.94 16.69 -16.27
CA SER A 591 18.14 16.53 -17.07
C SER A 591 17.83 16.01 -18.48
N ALA A 592 16.80 15.18 -18.64
CA ALA A 592 16.34 14.70 -19.94
C ALA A 592 15.74 15.85 -20.77
N ILE A 593 14.87 16.66 -20.15
CA ILE A 593 14.27 17.85 -20.77
C ILE A 593 15.35 18.88 -21.15
N GLU A 594 16.27 19.19 -20.23
CA GLU A 594 17.33 20.19 -20.47
C GLU A 594 18.23 19.81 -21.65
N LYS A 595 18.55 18.51 -21.83
CA LYS A 595 19.32 18.03 -22.98
C LYS A 595 18.64 18.28 -24.33
N ARG A 596 17.31 18.44 -24.33
CA ARG A 596 16.48 18.62 -25.53
C ARG A 596 15.97 20.03 -25.72
N ALA A 597 16.05 20.90 -24.72
CA ALA A 597 15.48 22.24 -24.73
C ALA A 597 15.98 23.15 -25.88
N GLY A 598 17.13 22.82 -26.50
CA GLY A 598 17.66 23.55 -27.66
C GLY A 598 17.08 23.14 -29.02
N ASP A 599 16.28 22.07 -29.09
CA ASP A 599 15.67 21.54 -30.31
C ASP A 599 14.14 21.53 -30.17
N ASP A 600 13.47 22.37 -30.95
CA ASP A 600 12.02 22.59 -30.88
C ASP A 600 11.23 21.31 -31.19
N ASP A 601 11.66 20.50 -32.15
CA ASP A 601 10.95 19.28 -32.54
C ASP A 601 11.13 18.16 -31.49
N GLU A 602 12.29 18.11 -30.84
CA GLU A 602 12.58 17.17 -29.75
C GLU A 602 11.85 17.54 -28.45
N ALA A 603 11.63 18.83 -28.19
CA ALA A 603 10.97 19.36 -27.00
C ALA A 603 9.46 19.57 -27.16
N ARG A 604 8.89 19.60 -28.38
CA ARG A 604 7.45 19.81 -28.58
C ARG A 604 6.60 18.64 -28.06
N VAL A 605 5.52 18.96 -27.35
CA VAL A 605 4.58 17.97 -26.77
C VAL A 605 3.11 18.18 -27.17
N ARG A 606 2.73 19.31 -27.75
CA ARG A 606 1.34 19.51 -28.18
C ARG A 606 0.99 18.65 -29.40
N ASN A 607 -0.10 17.88 -29.30
CA ASN A 607 -0.63 16.99 -30.32
C ASN A 607 0.41 15.93 -30.77
N GLU A 608 1.23 15.50 -29.81
CA GLU A 608 2.25 14.47 -29.96
C GLU A 608 1.93 13.28 -29.06
N ASP A 609 2.75 12.24 -29.11
CA ASP A 609 2.75 11.18 -28.09
C ASP A 609 3.40 11.74 -26.82
N VAL A 610 2.61 11.96 -25.77
CA VAL A 610 3.02 12.61 -24.53
C VAL A 610 3.01 11.64 -23.36
N VAL A 611 3.82 11.94 -22.34
CA VAL A 611 3.77 11.26 -21.03
C VAL A 611 3.61 12.32 -19.96
N VAL A 612 2.66 12.09 -19.04
CA VAL A 612 2.44 12.93 -17.86
C VAL A 612 3.00 12.23 -16.63
N TRP A 613 3.78 12.94 -15.83
CA TRP A 613 4.38 12.43 -14.61
C TRP A 613 3.85 13.24 -13.44
N HIS A 614 3.08 12.62 -12.54
CA HIS A 614 2.54 13.31 -11.37
C HIS A 614 3.34 12.96 -10.12
N THR A 615 4.04 13.96 -9.59
CA THR A 615 4.70 13.92 -8.29
C THR A 615 3.72 14.32 -7.19
N PHE A 616 3.58 13.48 -6.18
CA PHE A 616 2.77 13.74 -4.99
C PHE A 616 3.34 13.02 -3.78
N GLY A 617 2.88 13.32 -2.57
CA GLY A 617 3.43 12.69 -1.38
C GLY A 617 2.96 13.27 -0.04
N SER A 618 3.66 12.90 1.03
CA SER A 618 3.47 13.47 2.36
C SER A 618 4.79 13.98 2.93
N ALA A 619 4.72 15.07 3.69
CA ALA A 619 5.79 15.50 4.58
C ALA A 619 5.48 14.95 5.97
N HIS A 620 6.12 13.84 6.31
CA HIS A 620 5.83 13.09 7.52
C HIS A 620 6.68 13.63 8.69
N ASN A 621 6.01 14.36 9.57
CA ASN A 621 6.52 14.73 10.89
C ASN A 621 5.95 13.71 11.89
N PRO A 622 6.69 12.67 12.28
CA PRO A 622 6.11 11.55 13.03
C PRO A 622 5.51 12.00 14.35
N ARG A 623 4.46 11.30 14.78
CA ARG A 623 3.76 11.54 16.04
C ARG A 623 3.85 10.30 16.93
N ILE A 624 3.47 10.44 18.20
CA ILE A 624 3.47 9.31 19.13
C ILE A 624 2.47 8.22 18.69
N GLU A 625 1.37 8.59 18.03
CA GLU A 625 0.38 7.65 17.51
C GLU A 625 0.88 6.81 16.34
N ASP A 626 2.01 7.20 15.73
CA ASP A 626 2.65 6.44 14.66
C ASP A 626 3.54 5.31 15.23
N TRP A 627 3.66 5.20 16.57
CA TRP A 627 4.51 4.25 17.29
C TRP A 627 3.66 3.26 18.12
N PRO A 628 4.03 1.96 18.20
CA PRO A 628 5.18 1.29 17.57
C PRO A 628 4.96 0.84 16.12
N VAL A 629 3.74 0.93 15.61
CA VAL A 629 3.39 0.67 14.22
C VAL A 629 2.37 1.72 13.78
N MET A 630 2.61 2.33 12.63
CA MET A 630 1.90 3.50 12.16
C MET A 630 0.55 3.15 11.54
N PRO A 631 -0.56 3.79 11.95
CA PRO A 631 -1.83 3.71 11.23
C PRO A 631 -1.70 4.25 9.80
N CYS A 632 -2.44 3.68 8.85
CA CYS A 632 -2.32 4.10 7.45
C CYS A 632 -2.53 5.61 7.21
N GLU A 633 -1.57 6.28 6.60
CA GLU A 633 -1.74 7.60 5.97
C GLU A 633 -2.10 7.41 4.49
N LYS A 634 -3.16 8.07 4.02
CA LYS A 634 -3.71 7.84 2.67
C LYS A 634 -3.57 9.07 1.78
N MET A 635 -3.14 8.86 0.54
CA MET A 635 -3.08 9.85 -0.53
C MET A 635 -3.82 9.34 -1.75
N VAL A 636 -4.63 10.18 -2.39
CA VAL A 636 -5.44 9.79 -3.55
C VAL A 636 -5.37 10.88 -4.61
N LEU A 637 -5.10 10.46 -5.85
CA LEU A 637 -5.26 11.28 -7.05
C LEU A 637 -6.31 10.62 -7.97
N GLY A 638 -6.87 11.39 -8.89
CA GLY A 638 -7.89 10.89 -9.84
C GLY A 638 -7.62 11.25 -11.29
N LEU A 639 -7.99 10.36 -12.20
CA LEU A 639 -8.10 10.57 -13.64
C LEU A 639 -9.58 10.51 -13.99
N LYS A 640 -10.17 11.65 -14.40
CA LYS A 640 -11.62 11.75 -14.62
C LYS A 640 -11.95 12.19 -16.05
N PRO A 641 -12.97 11.61 -16.71
CA PRO A 641 -13.37 12.05 -18.03
C PRO A 641 -13.82 13.52 -17.99
N VAL A 642 -13.38 14.31 -18.96
CA VAL A 642 -13.82 15.68 -19.22
C VAL A 642 -14.30 15.78 -20.65
N ASN A 643 -15.61 15.92 -20.82
CA ASN A 643 -16.27 16.00 -22.13
C ASN A 643 -15.96 14.78 -23.03
N PHE A 644 -15.45 13.67 -22.48
CA PHE A 644 -15.14 12.46 -23.24
C PHE A 644 -16.39 11.75 -23.74
N PHE A 645 -17.43 11.76 -22.90
CA PHE A 645 -18.76 11.23 -23.19
C PHE A 645 -19.74 12.37 -23.48
N ASP A 646 -20.85 12.05 -24.14
CA ASP A 646 -21.95 12.96 -24.44
C ASP A 646 -22.89 13.19 -23.25
N LYS A 647 -22.86 12.30 -22.27
CA LYS A 647 -23.63 12.33 -21.02
C LYS A 647 -22.90 11.56 -19.91
N ASN A 648 -23.48 11.53 -18.71
CA ASN A 648 -22.97 10.73 -17.62
C ASN A 648 -22.91 9.23 -18.03
N PRO A 649 -21.71 8.61 -18.09
CA PRO A 649 -21.54 7.23 -18.54
C PRO A 649 -22.06 6.19 -17.53
N GLY A 650 -22.36 6.60 -16.29
CA GLY A 650 -22.94 5.74 -15.25
C GLY A 650 -24.47 5.74 -15.18
N LEU A 651 -25.16 6.33 -16.17
CA LEU A 651 -26.64 6.34 -16.21
C LEU A 651 -27.26 4.99 -16.59
N ASP A 652 -26.50 4.09 -17.22
CA ASP A 652 -26.96 2.75 -17.55
C ASP A 652 -26.62 1.70 -16.48
N VAL A 653 -25.95 2.12 -15.40
CA VAL A 653 -25.84 1.32 -14.18
C VAL A 653 -27.21 1.24 -13.53
N ALA A 654 -27.68 0.02 -13.28
CA ALA A 654 -29.01 -0.24 -12.75
C ALA A 654 -29.28 0.54 -11.45
N PRO A 655 -30.44 1.21 -11.33
CA PRO A 655 -30.86 1.83 -10.08
C PRO A 655 -30.87 0.81 -8.94
N SER A 656 -30.47 1.26 -7.77
CA SER A 656 -30.38 0.45 -6.57
C SER A 656 -31.75 0.18 -5.97
N THR A 657 -32.02 -1.08 -5.67
CA THR A 657 -33.26 -1.53 -5.04
C THR A 657 -32.98 -2.35 -3.79
N GLN A 658 -33.97 -2.43 -2.91
CA GLN A 658 -33.85 -3.20 -1.67
C GLN A 658 -33.87 -4.71 -1.96
N GLU A 659 -34.59 -5.13 -2.99
CA GLU A 659 -34.68 -6.52 -3.45
C GLU A 659 -33.30 -7.08 -3.84
N VAL A 660 -32.45 -6.24 -4.44
CA VAL A 660 -31.08 -6.59 -4.85
C VAL A 660 -30.09 -6.39 -3.70
N ASN A 661 -30.09 -5.23 -3.04
CA ASN A 661 -29.06 -4.87 -2.06
C ASN A 661 -29.26 -5.51 -0.68
N LYS A 662 -30.48 -5.93 -0.34
CA LYS A 662 -30.81 -6.70 0.87
C LYS A 662 -30.30 -6.07 2.18
N SER A 663 -30.30 -4.74 2.29
CA SER A 663 -29.96 -4.05 3.54
C SER A 663 -30.91 -4.45 4.67
N VAL A 664 -30.41 -4.63 5.89
CA VAL A 664 -31.26 -4.95 7.04
C VAL A 664 -31.45 -3.69 7.89
N LEU A 665 -32.69 -3.35 8.21
CA LEU A 665 -33.00 -2.23 9.09
C LEU A 665 -32.49 -2.55 10.51
N TYR A 666 -31.69 -1.65 11.09
CA TYR A 666 -31.32 -1.73 12.50
C TYR A 666 -32.43 -1.15 13.36
N ASP A 667 -33.13 -2.03 14.08
CA ASP A 667 -34.06 -1.64 15.14
C ASP A 667 -33.30 -1.63 16.48
N GLY A 668 -33.01 -0.43 16.97
CA GLY A 668 -32.26 -0.23 18.21
C GLY A 668 -33.00 -0.75 19.45
N ASP A 669 -34.33 -0.71 19.46
CA ASP A 669 -35.13 -1.19 20.58
C ASP A 669 -35.12 -2.73 20.59
N ALA A 670 -35.29 -3.36 19.43
CA ALA A 670 -35.17 -4.81 19.29
C ALA A 670 -33.75 -5.33 19.57
N ALA A 671 -32.71 -4.64 19.10
CA ALA A 671 -31.33 -5.02 19.34
C ALA A 671 -30.92 -4.85 20.82
N ASN A 672 -31.42 -3.81 21.49
CA ASN A 672 -31.22 -3.62 22.92
C ASN A 672 -32.01 -4.65 23.74
N ALA A 673 -33.24 -4.99 23.33
CA ALA A 673 -34.00 -6.08 23.95
C ALA A 673 -33.28 -7.43 23.80
N LEU A 674 -32.70 -7.72 22.64
CA LEU A 674 -31.92 -8.96 22.41
C LEU A 674 -30.66 -9.01 23.30
N LYS A 675 -29.97 -7.88 23.47
CA LYS A 675 -28.82 -7.77 24.37
C LYS A 675 -29.20 -7.95 25.84
N ARG A 676 -30.34 -7.37 26.27
CA ARG A 676 -30.88 -7.58 27.63
C ARG A 676 -31.22 -9.05 27.85
N ARG A 677 -32.01 -9.66 26.95
CA ARG A 677 -32.32 -11.10 26.99
C ARG A 677 -31.08 -11.99 27.09
N HIS A 678 -30.02 -11.67 26.34
CA HIS A 678 -28.77 -12.43 26.42
C HIS A 678 -28.03 -12.20 27.76
N ALA A 679 -28.00 -10.98 28.27
CA ALA A 679 -27.42 -10.67 29.57
C ALA A 679 -28.16 -11.37 30.71
N ASP A 680 -29.49 -11.33 30.69
CA ASP A 680 -30.36 -11.95 31.69
C ASP A 680 -30.21 -13.48 31.67
N ARG A 681 -30.11 -14.10 30.48
CA ARG A 681 -29.80 -15.54 30.34
C ARG A 681 -28.40 -15.91 30.87
N MET A 682 -27.39 -15.08 30.61
CA MET A 682 -26.04 -15.33 31.13
C MET A 682 -25.97 -15.15 32.66
N SER A 683 -26.72 -14.19 33.21
CA SER A 683 -26.89 -14.01 34.66
C SER A 683 -27.52 -15.25 35.28
N PHE A 684 -28.64 -15.71 34.72
CA PHE A 684 -29.33 -16.92 35.16
C PHE A 684 -28.42 -18.16 35.14
N LEU A 685 -27.65 -18.37 34.07
CA LEU A 685 -26.68 -19.48 33.97
C LEU A 685 -25.59 -19.38 35.04
N GLY A 686 -25.02 -18.19 35.26
CA GLY A 686 -24.01 -17.98 36.29
C GLY A 686 -24.53 -18.25 37.70
N GLU A 687 -25.76 -17.84 37.99
CA GLU A 687 -26.41 -18.09 39.29
C GLU A 687 -26.81 -19.57 39.45
N ALA A 688 -27.17 -20.26 38.37
CA ALA A 688 -27.44 -21.70 38.40
C ALA A 688 -26.17 -22.48 38.77
N THR A 689 -25.03 -22.13 38.15
CA THR A 689 -23.73 -22.73 38.50
C THR A 689 -23.30 -22.40 39.94
N ALA A 690 -23.56 -21.17 40.42
CA ALA A 690 -23.28 -20.80 41.80
C ALA A 690 -24.15 -21.59 42.81
N LEU A 691 -25.41 -21.87 42.45
CA LEU A 691 -26.31 -22.70 43.25
C LEU A 691 -25.83 -24.15 43.31
N GLU A 692 -25.42 -24.74 42.18
CA GLU A 692 -24.84 -26.09 42.12
C GLU A 692 -23.60 -26.20 43.01
N ALA A 693 -22.69 -25.22 42.95
CA ALA A 693 -21.49 -25.20 43.80
C ALA A 693 -21.82 -25.11 45.30
N CYS A 694 -22.94 -24.48 45.67
CA CYS A 694 -23.41 -24.40 47.06
C CYS A 694 -24.12 -25.67 47.53
N MET A 695 -24.56 -26.57 46.63
CA MET A 695 -25.23 -27.82 47.02
C MET A 695 -24.26 -28.85 47.61
N ASP A 696 -22.97 -28.76 47.28
CA ASP A 696 -21.91 -29.63 47.84
C ASP A 696 -21.37 -29.15 49.20
N GLN A 697 -21.66 -27.91 49.60
CA GLN A 697 -21.22 -27.34 50.86
C GLN A 697 -22.43 -27.18 51.79
N SER A 698 -22.41 -27.82 52.95
CA SER A 698 -23.53 -27.82 53.91
C SER A 698 -23.80 -26.47 54.62
N ASP A 699 -23.66 -25.34 53.91
CA ASP A 699 -23.95 -23.99 54.37
C ASP A 699 -25.30 -23.49 53.80
N ASN A 700 -26.30 -23.49 54.67
CA ASN A 700 -27.65 -23.06 54.34
C ASN A 700 -27.77 -21.58 53.98
N HIS A 701 -26.88 -20.72 54.49
CA HIS A 701 -26.99 -19.29 54.24
C HIS A 701 -26.55 -18.95 52.82
N SER A 702 -25.43 -19.52 52.38
CA SER A 702 -24.91 -19.38 51.02
C SER A 702 -25.85 -19.98 49.98
N PHE A 703 -26.43 -21.16 50.26
CA PHE A 703 -27.44 -21.77 49.38
C PHE A 703 -28.68 -20.88 49.22
N ILE A 704 -29.24 -20.34 50.31
CA ILE A 704 -30.43 -19.47 50.23
C ILE A 704 -30.14 -18.21 49.42
N LYS A 705 -28.95 -17.62 49.60
CA LYS A 705 -28.55 -16.41 48.86
C LYS A 705 -28.36 -16.68 47.37
N ALA A 706 -27.68 -17.77 47.01
CA ALA A 706 -27.53 -18.19 45.61
C ALA A 706 -28.89 -18.52 44.96
N PHE A 707 -29.78 -19.16 45.72
CA PHE A 707 -31.14 -19.51 45.27
C PHE A 707 -32.02 -18.26 45.05
N GLN A 708 -31.88 -17.25 45.92
CA GLN A 708 -32.58 -15.97 45.76
C GLN A 708 -32.07 -15.17 44.55
N GLY A 709 -30.77 -15.23 44.27
CA GLY A 709 -30.21 -14.68 43.04
C GLY A 709 -30.87 -15.33 41.82
N LEU A 710 -30.78 -16.67 41.72
CA LEU A 710 -31.33 -17.43 40.60
C LEU A 710 -32.81 -17.14 40.34
N LEU A 711 -33.59 -16.97 41.42
CA LEU A 711 -35.00 -16.56 41.38
C LEU A 711 -35.19 -15.19 40.72
N GLN A 712 -34.39 -14.21 41.09
CA GLN A 712 -34.44 -12.86 40.52
C GLN A 712 -34.08 -12.89 39.03
N SER A 713 -32.98 -13.56 38.65
CA SER A 713 -32.62 -13.68 37.23
C SER A 713 -33.65 -14.47 36.43
N ALA A 714 -34.35 -15.44 37.03
CA ALA A 714 -35.44 -16.15 36.37
C ALA A 714 -36.64 -15.23 36.10
N GLU A 715 -37.02 -14.39 37.06
CA GLU A 715 -38.08 -13.39 36.89
C GLU A 715 -37.73 -12.38 35.79
N ASP A 716 -36.48 -11.91 35.76
CA ASP A 716 -35.99 -10.98 34.74
C ASP A 716 -36.02 -11.62 33.34
N VAL A 717 -35.63 -12.89 33.18
CA VAL A 717 -35.74 -13.63 31.90
C VAL A 717 -37.20 -13.78 31.44
N MET A 718 -38.13 -14.00 32.38
CA MET A 718 -39.55 -14.21 32.07
C MET A 718 -40.31 -12.92 31.71
N GLU A 719 -39.91 -11.77 32.25
CA GLU A 719 -40.56 -10.48 31.99
C GLU A 719 -40.49 -10.09 30.49
N TYR A 720 -39.44 -10.52 29.78
CA TYR A 720 -39.22 -10.19 28.37
C TYR A 720 -39.72 -11.23 27.36
N GLU A 721 -40.12 -12.45 27.77
CA GLU A 721 -40.51 -13.54 26.86
C GLU A 721 -42.03 -13.67 26.60
N ASN A 722 -42.87 -12.83 27.22
CA ASN A 722 -44.33 -12.87 27.08
C ASN A 722 -44.89 -12.43 25.69
N ASP A 723 -44.04 -12.19 24.68
CA ASP A 723 -44.44 -11.61 23.39
C ASP A 723 -44.21 -12.54 22.16
N PHE A 724 -44.10 -13.87 22.34
CA PHE A 724 -44.04 -14.82 21.22
C PHE A 724 -45.18 -15.85 21.24
N THR A 725 -45.84 -16.00 20.09
CA THR A 725 -46.79 -17.08 19.80
C THR A 725 -46.07 -18.42 19.63
N SER A 726 -46.42 -19.38 20.50
CA SER A 726 -46.23 -20.84 20.59
C SER A 726 -45.17 -21.66 19.81
N ASP A 727 -44.51 -21.21 18.74
CA ASP A 727 -43.81 -22.16 17.84
C ASP A 727 -42.28 -22.13 17.87
N THR A 728 -41.64 -21.36 18.76
CA THR A 728 -40.17 -21.36 18.88
C THR A 728 -39.66 -21.15 20.31
N ALA A 729 -40.05 -21.99 21.27
CA ALA A 729 -39.31 -22.09 22.52
C ALA A 729 -37.97 -22.82 22.27
N PRO A 730 -36.79 -22.20 22.51
CA PRO A 730 -35.52 -22.89 22.31
C PRO A 730 -35.33 -24.02 23.34
N ASN A 731 -34.94 -25.21 22.88
CA ASN A 731 -34.68 -26.42 23.69
C ASN A 731 -33.80 -26.21 24.94
N SER A 732 -32.99 -25.14 24.97
CA SER A 732 -32.14 -24.80 26.12
C SER A 732 -32.91 -24.26 27.33
N LEU A 733 -34.08 -23.62 27.14
CA LEU A 733 -34.90 -23.12 28.24
C LEU A 733 -35.63 -24.27 28.97
N ILE A 734 -36.11 -25.25 28.19
CA ILE A 734 -36.75 -26.47 28.70
C ILE A 734 -35.74 -27.29 29.52
N ALA A 735 -34.49 -27.41 29.06
CA ALA A 735 -33.42 -28.07 29.80
C ALA A 735 -33.11 -27.37 31.15
N ALA A 736 -33.02 -26.04 31.16
CA ALA A 736 -32.80 -25.25 32.38
C ALA A 736 -33.95 -25.40 33.41
N PHE A 737 -35.20 -25.48 32.95
CA PHE A 737 -36.34 -25.74 33.83
C PHE A 737 -36.42 -27.19 34.34
N GLN A 738 -35.90 -28.15 33.56
CA GLN A 738 -35.76 -29.54 33.99
C GLN A 738 -34.71 -29.68 35.11
N ASP A 739 -33.60 -28.95 35.05
CA ASP A 739 -32.59 -28.92 36.12
C ASP A 739 -33.13 -28.28 37.41
N LEU A 740 -33.91 -27.19 37.32
CA LEU A 740 -34.63 -26.62 38.47
C LEU A 740 -35.60 -27.61 39.12
N SER A 741 -36.23 -28.49 38.33
CA SER A 741 -37.09 -29.56 38.86
C SER A 741 -36.29 -30.62 39.64
N ALA A 742 -35.07 -30.92 39.20
CA ALA A 742 -34.14 -31.83 39.87
C ALA A 742 -33.63 -31.22 41.19
N VAL A 743 -33.31 -29.92 41.21
CA VAL A 743 -32.97 -29.16 42.43
C VAL A 743 -34.15 -29.15 43.42
N GLY A 744 -35.37 -29.06 42.93
CA GLY A 744 -36.58 -29.20 43.74
C GLY A 744 -36.78 -30.57 44.37
N PHE A 745 -36.36 -31.63 43.67
CA PHE A 745 -36.34 -32.98 44.20
C PHE A 745 -35.26 -33.16 45.28
N ALA A 746 -34.09 -32.52 45.11
CA ALA A 746 -33.04 -32.49 46.13
C ALA A 746 -33.49 -31.75 47.40
N TYR A 747 -34.24 -30.64 47.28
CA TYR A 747 -34.77 -29.90 48.44
C TYR A 747 -35.79 -30.70 49.26
N ARG A 748 -36.59 -31.57 48.63
CA ARG A 748 -37.48 -32.51 49.34
C ARG A 748 -36.72 -33.51 50.20
N ARG A 749 -35.44 -33.77 49.90
CA ARG A 749 -34.60 -34.75 50.60
C ARG A 749 -33.95 -34.20 51.88
N TYR A 750 -33.86 -32.87 52.07
CA TYR A 750 -33.08 -32.25 53.16
C TYR A 750 -33.87 -31.42 54.21
N ASN A 751 -35.21 -31.39 54.16
CA ASN A 751 -36.10 -30.96 55.25
C ASN A 751 -35.79 -29.58 55.91
N TYR A 752 -35.60 -28.54 55.11
CA TYR A 752 -35.35 -27.17 55.59
C TYR A 752 -36.62 -26.33 55.84
N LYS A 753 -36.48 -25.28 56.67
CA LYS A 753 -37.55 -24.50 57.35
C LYS A 753 -38.59 -23.85 56.42
N THR A 754 -39.76 -23.57 57.00
CA THR A 754 -41.03 -23.14 56.38
C THR A 754 -41.00 -21.90 55.47
N SER A 755 -40.03 -20.99 55.61
CA SER A 755 -39.94 -19.79 54.74
C SER A 755 -39.52 -20.13 53.31
N ALA A 756 -38.56 -21.05 53.14
CA ALA A 756 -38.07 -21.47 51.83
C ALA A 756 -39.11 -22.29 51.06
N LYS A 757 -39.96 -23.05 51.76
CA LYS A 757 -41.13 -23.75 51.17
C LYS A 757 -42.06 -22.78 50.44
N ARG A 758 -42.27 -21.57 50.97
CA ARG A 758 -43.23 -20.60 50.43
C ARG A 758 -42.76 -19.99 49.11
N GLU A 759 -41.47 -19.68 49.01
CA GLU A 759 -40.83 -19.24 47.75
C GLU A 759 -40.77 -20.39 46.73
N PHE A 760 -40.49 -21.62 47.19
CA PHE A 760 -40.51 -22.82 46.34
C PHE A 760 -41.88 -23.08 45.70
N TYR A 761 -42.97 -22.82 46.42
CA TYR A 761 -44.34 -22.92 45.90
C TYR A 761 -44.68 -21.83 44.88
N LYS A 762 -44.08 -20.63 44.97
CA LYS A 762 -44.22 -19.61 43.92
C LYS A 762 -43.55 -20.08 42.63
N ILE A 763 -42.35 -20.65 42.72
CA ILE A 763 -41.60 -21.21 41.58
C ILE A 763 -42.36 -22.37 40.93
N ALA A 764 -42.82 -23.35 41.72
CA ALA A 764 -43.58 -24.47 41.18
C ALA A 764 -44.82 -23.99 40.39
N ARG A 765 -45.48 -22.93 40.87
CA ARG A 765 -46.64 -22.34 40.20
C ARG A 765 -46.28 -21.62 38.89
N VAL A 766 -45.06 -21.10 38.80
CA VAL A 766 -44.51 -20.43 37.62
C VAL A 766 -44.01 -21.45 36.59
N CYS A 767 -43.22 -22.46 36.99
CA CYS A 767 -42.78 -23.55 36.10
C CYS A 767 -43.98 -24.32 35.53
N THR A 768 -45.05 -24.50 36.31
CA THR A 768 -46.29 -25.17 35.84
C THR A 768 -47.10 -24.31 34.85
N ARG A 769 -46.87 -22.99 34.78
CA ARG A 769 -47.50 -22.13 33.74
C ARG A 769 -46.79 -22.28 32.39
N TYR A 770 -45.48 -22.46 32.38
CA TYR A 770 -44.69 -22.67 31.15
C TYR A 770 -44.76 -24.12 30.64
N LEU A 771 -44.67 -25.12 31.53
CA LEU A 771 -44.74 -26.55 31.17
C LEU A 771 -46.16 -27.05 30.79
N LYS A 772 -47.17 -26.19 30.82
CA LYS A 772 -48.53 -26.48 30.34
C LYS A 772 -48.79 -26.00 28.90
N ALA A 773 -47.78 -25.40 28.26
CA ALA A 773 -47.85 -24.95 26.88
C ALA A 773 -47.28 -25.98 25.87
N ASP A 774 -46.81 -27.15 26.33
CA ASP A 774 -46.45 -28.33 25.52
C ASP A 774 -47.35 -29.53 25.85
#